data_AF-A0A345QUA7-F1
#
_entry.id   AF-A0A345QUA7-F1
#
_cell.length_a   1.000
_cell.length_b   1.000
_cell.length_c   1.000
_cell.angle_alpha   90.00
_cell.angle_beta   90.00
_cell.angle_gamma   90.00
#
_symmetry.space_group_name_H-M   'P 1'
#
loop_
_entity.id
_entity.type
_entity.pdbx_description
1 polymer ?
#
loop_
_entity_poly.entity_id
_entity_poly.type
_entity_poly.pdbx_seq_one_letter_code
_entity_poly.pdbx_strand_id
1 'polypeptide(L)'
;MSGGDDADLFIGGNAGDVVSGGDGGDDNDTLDLSGEGPLRVLTRTDDADGNSTSGTIGFLGADGSVTGTLAFNEIETLILPDGAGGNALGDPIAVDDTASTDEDTAVIIEVLGNDSDPEGDPITLVSAESSEGDVIINADGTLTFTPAENSNGDATISYTIEDDNGGSDTAQVIVTVAPINDDPVAVDDADLTDFETPVTIPVLGNDTDVDGDTLSVAETSSDDGLVAINGDGTITFTPADGFSGDAAISYTVSDGNGGTDTAVVTVTVGEDPRDGFVDGTDDGELIDIAYTGDPQGDMVDAGDALLPGAGPDDDFIRAGGGDDTVFAGEGDDVVLGQLGDDELFGEVGDDTIIGGSGNDTVVGGEGDDFINSGSGAVLPDRGYPGLFPPDPDPENDRDSVDGGDGDDTIITGDDRDTITGGDGDDVINAGIDDDIVQGDDGDDLIIGGEGNDDILGGEGDDTIYAGNAPGVLDILNIEDDGTNPFFGPDLRPDNGRDTVEGGAGDDVIFGADDDDLLFGGAGDDLLDGEIDNDTLRGGIGDDTLIGGQGDDSLIGGQGDDSQDGGIGDDTLRGNRGDDTLNGGDGDDRLLGGSGNDSFMGGDGDDTMLGGADRDEFTGVNAGDVVNGNEAGDDFDCLDLTGSAPEGGRLEIEYDPLNGENGTVFYFDEDDNPAGELEFTNIEKVVPCFTPGTRIATPKGERSVEDLQLGDRVITRDNGIQEIRWVGAQEFSGEDFARAEHLRPVLIRQGALGNDLPERDMMVSPNHRVLVANDKTALYFEEREVLVAAKHLTGLEGVDVVDASGTTYIHIMFEQHEVILSDGTWTESFQPGDNSLAGVGNAQRQEILEIFPELATRTGIDGYTSARRSLKKHEARLITTK
;
A
#
# COMPACT_ATOMS: atom_id res chain seq x y z
N MET A 1 55.71 -36.14 141.82
CA MET A 1 55.20 -37.44 142.30
C MET A 1 56.12 -38.51 141.71
N SER A 2 56.34 -39.60 142.43
CA SER A 2 57.20 -40.73 142.01
C SER A 2 56.49 -41.99 142.45
N GLY A 3 56.35 -42.98 141.56
CA GLY A 3 55.69 -44.25 141.88
C GLY A 3 56.66 -45.14 142.63
N GLY A 4 57.53 -45.81 141.88
CA GLY A 4 58.55 -46.68 142.44
C GLY A 4 58.94 -47.79 141.48
N ASP A 5 58.79 -49.03 141.94
CA ASP A 5 59.00 -50.23 141.14
C ASP A 5 57.67 -51.00 140.92
N ASP A 6 56.51 -50.32 141.09
CA ASP A 6 55.17 -50.90 141.07
C ASP A 6 54.12 -49.94 140.48
N ALA A 7 53.14 -50.50 139.77
CA ALA A 7 52.19 -49.76 138.92
C ALA A 7 51.27 -48.83 139.72
N ASP A 8 51.49 -47.53 139.56
CA ASP A 8 50.78 -46.45 140.23
C ASP A 8 49.81 -45.70 139.29
N LEU A 9 48.83 -45.04 139.94
CA LEU A 9 47.87 -44.16 139.28
C LEU A 9 47.98 -42.75 139.86
N PHE A 10 48.58 -41.85 139.08
CA PHE A 10 48.67 -40.42 139.36
C PHE A 10 47.39 -39.74 138.85
N ILE A 11 46.57 -39.21 139.75
CA ILE A 11 45.35 -38.47 139.40
C ILE A 11 45.58 -36.98 139.63
N GLY A 12 45.51 -36.20 138.54
CA GLY A 12 45.65 -34.75 138.54
C GLY A 12 47.09 -34.24 138.68
N GLY A 13 47.24 -32.92 138.61
CA GLY A 13 48.54 -32.25 138.72
C GLY A 13 48.48 -30.78 138.30
N ASN A 14 49.38 -29.96 138.85
CA ASN A 14 49.40 -28.52 138.62
C ASN A 14 50.63 -28.08 137.80
N ALA A 15 50.59 -26.84 137.30
CA ALA A 15 51.75 -26.21 136.70
C ALA A 15 52.94 -26.15 137.69
N GLY A 16 54.08 -26.70 137.28
CA GLY A 16 55.29 -26.83 138.08
C GLY A 16 55.50 -28.22 138.70
N ASP A 17 54.51 -29.12 138.64
CA ASP A 17 54.69 -30.50 139.09
C ASP A 17 55.54 -31.31 138.10
N VAL A 18 56.27 -32.28 138.66
CA VAL A 18 57.00 -33.32 137.93
C VAL A 18 56.46 -34.67 138.39
N VAL A 19 55.98 -35.49 137.47
CA VAL A 19 55.55 -36.87 137.69
C VAL A 19 56.61 -37.81 137.12
N SER A 20 56.83 -38.94 137.80
CA SER A 20 57.67 -40.02 137.32
C SER A 20 57.00 -41.33 137.74
N GLY A 21 56.85 -42.29 136.82
CA GLY A 21 56.51 -43.66 137.20
C GLY A 21 57.68 -44.31 137.93
N GLY A 22 58.56 -44.90 137.13
CA GLY A 22 59.85 -45.49 137.49
C GLY A 22 60.38 -46.32 136.31
N ASP A 23 61.61 -46.82 136.40
CA ASP A 23 62.24 -47.67 135.36
C ASP A 23 62.49 -49.11 135.85
N GLY A 24 61.71 -49.57 136.84
CA GLY A 24 61.90 -50.86 137.49
C GLY A 24 60.61 -51.58 137.84
N GLY A 25 60.65 -52.92 137.87
CA GLY A 25 59.60 -53.75 138.46
C GLY A 25 58.38 -54.00 137.58
N ASP A 26 57.18 -53.67 138.09
CA ASP A 26 55.89 -53.74 137.38
C ASP A 26 55.48 -52.30 137.06
N ASP A 27 56.15 -51.71 136.09
CA ASP A 27 56.31 -50.29 135.78
C ASP A 27 55.14 -49.67 134.99
N ASN A 28 53.97 -50.30 134.95
CA ASN A 28 52.85 -49.84 134.11
C ASN A 28 52.05 -48.69 134.75
N ASP A 29 52.60 -47.49 134.66
CA ASP A 29 52.13 -46.28 135.31
C ASP A 29 51.10 -45.49 134.49
N THR A 30 50.14 -44.87 135.18
CA THR A 30 49.08 -44.07 134.56
C THR A 30 49.06 -42.65 135.12
N LEU A 31 49.12 -41.65 134.24
CA LEU A 31 48.84 -40.24 134.57
C LEU A 31 47.49 -39.83 133.99
N ASP A 32 46.51 -39.65 134.87
CA ASP A 32 45.16 -39.21 134.52
C ASP A 32 44.97 -37.71 134.80
N LEU A 33 44.86 -36.93 133.72
CA LEU A 33 44.57 -35.49 133.74
C LEU A 33 43.17 -35.18 133.17
N SER A 34 42.28 -36.18 133.02
CA SER A 34 40.93 -36.00 132.47
C SER A 34 40.05 -35.03 133.28
N GLY A 35 40.36 -34.84 134.57
CA GLY A 35 39.69 -33.89 135.46
C GLY A 35 40.29 -32.48 135.50
N GLU A 36 41.37 -32.22 134.77
CA GLU A 36 42.06 -30.92 134.76
C GLU A 36 41.50 -29.93 133.73
N GLY A 37 41.90 -28.66 133.85
CA GLY A 37 41.51 -27.60 132.92
C GLY A 37 42.08 -27.78 131.50
N PRO A 38 41.68 -26.92 130.53
CA PRO A 38 42.12 -27.04 129.14
C PRO A 38 43.65 -27.11 129.04
N LEU A 39 44.14 -28.14 128.36
CA LEU A 39 45.56 -28.48 128.31
C LEU A 39 45.90 -29.05 126.93
N ARG A 40 47.20 -29.03 126.59
CA ARG A 40 47.72 -29.67 125.38
C ARG A 40 49.05 -30.36 125.66
N VAL A 41 49.33 -31.43 124.93
CA VAL A 41 50.66 -32.03 124.86
C VAL A 41 51.57 -31.04 124.12
N LEU A 42 52.65 -30.59 124.77
CA LEU A 42 53.67 -29.73 124.14
C LEU A 42 54.80 -30.56 123.55
N THR A 43 55.23 -31.58 124.30
CA THR A 43 56.18 -32.59 123.85
C THR A 43 55.74 -33.94 124.37
N ARG A 44 55.86 -34.96 123.51
CA ARG A 44 55.84 -36.38 123.89
C ARG A 44 56.98 -37.05 123.14
N THR A 45 57.75 -37.83 123.87
CA THR A 45 58.81 -38.68 123.35
C THR A 45 58.64 -40.04 123.99
N ASP A 46 58.50 -41.05 123.15
CA ASP A 46 58.57 -42.44 123.58
C ASP A 46 60.01 -42.72 124.07
N ASP A 47 60.15 -43.63 125.04
CA ASP A 47 61.45 -44.03 125.59
C ASP A 47 62.26 -44.91 124.60
N ALA A 48 63.36 -45.49 125.09
CA ALA A 48 64.29 -46.24 124.23
C ALA A 48 63.83 -47.68 123.91
N ASP A 49 62.94 -48.23 124.75
CA ASP A 49 62.38 -49.57 124.69
C ASP A 49 60.98 -49.58 124.02
N GLY A 50 60.28 -48.44 124.06
CA GLY A 50 58.97 -48.18 123.48
C GLY A 50 57.77 -48.56 124.35
N ASN A 51 57.94 -48.76 125.67
CA ASN A 51 56.81 -49.05 126.58
C ASN A 51 56.25 -47.80 127.25
N SER A 52 57.09 -46.89 127.71
CA SER A 52 56.66 -45.67 128.39
C SER A 52 56.75 -44.44 127.50
N THR A 53 56.15 -43.34 127.95
CA THR A 53 56.32 -42.03 127.33
C THR A 53 56.68 -40.94 128.34
N SER A 54 57.61 -40.09 127.93
CA SER A 54 58.11 -38.94 128.68
C SER A 54 57.71 -37.64 127.94
N GLY A 55 57.44 -36.54 128.65
CA GLY A 55 56.96 -35.32 127.99
C GLY A 55 56.60 -34.14 128.89
N THR A 56 56.00 -33.12 128.27
CA THR A 56 55.42 -31.96 128.97
C THR A 56 54.02 -31.63 128.49
N ILE A 57 53.14 -31.40 129.47
CA ILE A 57 51.78 -30.89 129.30
C ILE A 57 51.78 -29.39 129.56
N GLY A 58 51.17 -28.61 128.67
CA GLY A 58 50.93 -27.19 128.86
C GLY A 58 49.47 -26.93 129.23
N PHE A 59 49.24 -26.28 130.38
CA PHE A 59 47.92 -25.78 130.77
C PHE A 59 47.61 -24.47 130.04
N LEU A 60 46.40 -24.33 129.53
CA LEU A 60 46.01 -23.24 128.63
C LEU A 60 45.20 -22.15 129.35
N GLY A 61 45.46 -20.90 128.98
CA GLY A 61 44.61 -19.75 129.31
C GLY A 61 43.39 -19.69 128.39
N ALA A 62 42.46 -18.79 128.71
CA ALA A 62 41.23 -18.57 127.92
C ALA A 62 41.47 -18.04 126.49
N ASP A 63 42.71 -17.67 126.17
CA ASP A 63 43.20 -17.22 124.86
C ASP A 63 44.02 -18.30 124.12
N GLY A 64 44.12 -19.52 124.65
CA GLY A 64 44.93 -20.60 124.09
C GLY A 64 46.44 -20.49 124.36
N SER A 65 46.90 -19.49 125.12
CA SER A 65 48.30 -19.38 125.52
C SER A 65 48.66 -20.36 126.64
N VAL A 66 49.92 -20.82 126.69
CA VAL A 66 50.39 -21.72 127.76
C VAL A 66 50.68 -20.90 129.02
N THR A 67 49.91 -21.14 130.09
CA THR A 67 50.02 -20.43 131.37
C THR A 67 50.93 -21.13 132.38
N GLY A 68 51.24 -22.41 132.15
CA GLY A 68 52.17 -23.21 132.96
C GLY A 68 52.32 -24.63 132.43
N THR A 69 53.29 -25.38 132.94
CA THR A 69 53.64 -26.72 132.44
C THR A 69 53.78 -27.75 133.55
N LEU A 70 53.34 -28.98 133.31
CA LEU A 70 53.65 -30.18 134.09
C LEU A 70 54.59 -31.05 133.26
N ALA A 71 55.63 -31.62 133.87
CA ALA A 71 56.51 -32.61 133.25
C ALA A 71 56.16 -34.01 133.75
N PHE A 72 56.19 -35.00 132.86
CA PHE A 72 56.05 -36.40 133.22
C PHE A 72 57.16 -37.21 132.58
N ASN A 73 57.65 -38.23 133.27
CA ASN A 73 58.65 -39.16 132.75
C ASN A 73 58.24 -40.59 133.09
N GLU A 74 58.56 -41.54 132.23
CA GLU A 74 58.21 -42.95 132.35
C GLU A 74 56.73 -43.15 132.73
N ILE A 75 55.82 -42.86 131.77
CA ILE A 75 54.37 -43.07 131.88
C ILE A 75 53.82 -43.72 130.61
N GLU A 76 53.31 -44.94 130.74
CA GLU A 76 52.71 -45.79 129.69
C GLU A 76 51.37 -45.19 129.24
N THR A 77 50.51 -44.86 130.20
CA THR A 77 49.13 -44.43 129.95
C THR A 77 48.91 -42.98 130.38
N LEU A 78 48.79 -42.10 129.40
CA LEU A 78 48.44 -40.69 129.59
C LEU A 78 46.97 -40.45 129.18
N ILE A 79 46.12 -40.07 130.12
CA ILE A 79 44.70 -39.76 129.87
C ILE A 79 44.52 -38.23 129.90
N LEU A 80 43.95 -37.69 128.82
CA LEU A 80 43.72 -36.25 128.62
C LEU A 80 42.21 -35.96 128.52
N PRO A 81 41.77 -34.71 128.75
CA PRO A 81 40.39 -34.30 128.44
C PRO A 81 40.06 -34.47 126.95
N ASP A 82 38.79 -34.77 126.65
CA ASP A 82 38.30 -34.92 125.27
C ASP A 82 38.59 -33.67 124.42
N GLY A 83 39.18 -33.87 123.23
CA GLY A 83 39.50 -32.81 122.27
C GLY A 83 40.95 -32.32 122.24
N ALA A 84 41.87 -32.93 122.99
CA ALA A 84 43.25 -32.44 123.15
C ALA A 84 44.32 -32.98 122.15
N GLY A 85 43.96 -33.56 121.00
CA GLY A 85 44.95 -33.86 119.93
C GLY A 85 44.48 -34.64 118.70
N GLY A 86 44.72 -34.10 117.50
CA GLY A 86 44.60 -34.79 116.18
C GLY A 86 44.25 -33.84 115.02
N ASN A 87 44.93 -33.97 113.87
CA ASN A 87 44.79 -33.09 112.68
C ASN A 87 43.79 -33.64 111.63
N ALA A 88 43.17 -32.74 110.83
CA ALA A 88 42.57 -32.99 109.52
C ALA A 88 42.62 -31.69 108.68
N LEU A 89 42.61 -31.80 107.34
CA LEU A 89 42.54 -30.71 106.34
C LEU A 89 41.31 -31.00 105.42
N GLY A 90 40.73 -29.99 104.78
CA GLY A 90 39.58 -30.09 103.88
C GLY A 90 39.93 -30.09 102.38
N ASP A 91 38.89 -30.09 101.55
CA ASP A 91 38.91 -29.84 100.10
C ASP A 91 38.42 -28.39 99.85
N PRO A 92 38.76 -27.75 98.70
CA PRO A 92 38.21 -26.44 98.32
C PRO A 92 36.70 -26.48 98.10
N ILE A 93 36.05 -25.32 98.14
CA ILE A 93 34.60 -25.15 97.99
C ILE A 93 34.35 -24.21 96.80
N ALA A 94 33.71 -24.75 95.77
CA ALA A 94 33.23 -24.00 94.62
C ALA A 94 31.80 -23.46 94.85
N VAL A 95 31.46 -22.29 94.31
CA VAL A 95 30.16 -21.64 94.53
C VAL A 95 29.59 -21.12 93.21
N ASP A 96 28.33 -21.47 92.91
CA ASP A 96 27.68 -21.07 91.65
C ASP A 96 27.69 -19.54 91.42
N ASP A 97 27.93 -19.17 90.16
CA ASP A 97 28.03 -17.80 89.66
C ASP A 97 26.87 -17.44 88.72
N THR A 98 26.72 -16.14 88.46
CA THR A 98 25.85 -15.64 87.38
C THR A 98 26.52 -14.53 86.59
N ALA A 99 26.39 -14.57 85.27
CA ALA A 99 26.74 -13.49 84.38
C ALA A 99 25.57 -13.13 83.44
N SER A 100 25.73 -12.04 82.70
CA SER A 100 24.80 -11.65 81.64
C SER A 100 25.58 -11.04 80.49
N THR A 101 25.15 -11.32 79.26
CA THR A 101 25.67 -10.72 78.05
C THR A 101 24.53 -10.54 77.05
N ASP A 102 24.75 -9.76 76.01
CA ASP A 102 23.87 -9.77 74.84
C ASP A 102 24.37 -10.89 73.89
N GLU A 103 23.54 -11.39 72.97
CA GLU A 103 24.00 -12.44 72.04
C GLU A 103 25.11 -11.95 71.10
N ASP A 104 25.82 -12.91 70.50
CA ASP A 104 27.09 -12.75 69.76
C ASP A 104 28.23 -12.01 70.51
N THR A 105 27.99 -11.60 71.76
CA THR A 105 28.88 -10.77 72.54
C THR A 105 29.56 -11.59 73.62
N ALA A 106 30.89 -11.67 73.53
CA ALA A 106 31.71 -12.37 74.52
C ALA A 106 31.75 -11.63 75.87
N VAL A 107 31.55 -12.36 76.97
CA VAL A 107 31.59 -11.87 78.35
C VAL A 107 32.76 -12.48 79.13
N ILE A 108 33.40 -11.68 79.98
CA ILE A 108 34.46 -12.12 80.89
C ILE A 108 33.90 -12.24 82.31
N ILE A 109 34.16 -13.36 82.98
CA ILE A 109 33.52 -13.79 84.23
C ILE A 109 34.61 -14.12 85.28
N GLU A 110 34.56 -13.49 86.45
CA GLU A 110 35.50 -13.69 87.57
C GLU A 110 35.03 -14.81 88.51
N VAL A 111 35.09 -16.07 88.06
CA VAL A 111 34.51 -17.22 88.79
C VAL A 111 35.18 -17.55 90.13
N LEU A 112 36.48 -17.29 90.28
CA LEU A 112 37.20 -17.56 91.55
C LEU A 112 36.91 -16.53 92.67
N GLY A 113 35.96 -15.61 92.48
CA GLY A 113 35.73 -14.47 93.38
C GLY A 113 34.91 -14.80 94.64
N ASN A 114 34.12 -15.86 94.59
CA ASN A 114 33.23 -16.38 95.64
C ASN A 114 33.71 -17.74 96.21
N ASP A 115 34.52 -18.47 95.45
CA ASP A 115 35.17 -19.74 95.80
C ASP A 115 36.14 -19.58 96.99
N SER A 116 36.34 -20.65 97.77
CA SER A 116 37.24 -20.60 98.94
C SER A 116 37.78 -21.96 99.36
N ASP A 117 38.99 -21.96 99.91
CA ASP A 117 39.57 -23.13 100.60
C ASP A 117 39.44 -22.98 102.14
N PRO A 118 39.02 -24.02 102.90
CA PRO A 118 38.84 -23.93 104.35
C PRO A 118 40.12 -23.66 105.16
N GLU A 119 41.28 -24.08 104.63
CA GLU A 119 42.61 -23.87 105.22
C GLU A 119 43.27 -22.57 104.71
N GLY A 120 42.80 -22.04 103.58
CA GLY A 120 43.30 -20.85 102.91
C GLY A 120 44.41 -21.14 101.90
N ASP A 121 44.51 -22.37 101.39
CA ASP A 121 45.43 -22.74 100.32
C ASP A 121 44.99 -22.11 98.96
N PRO A 122 45.90 -21.89 97.99
CA PRO A 122 45.56 -21.28 96.72
C PRO A 122 44.71 -22.22 95.85
N ILE A 123 43.60 -21.71 95.33
CA ILE A 123 42.72 -22.40 94.37
C ILE A 123 43.04 -21.99 92.92
N THR A 124 42.87 -22.92 91.99
CA THR A 124 43.09 -22.70 90.55
C THR A 124 41.98 -23.30 89.70
N LEU A 125 41.63 -22.62 88.62
CA LEU A 125 40.59 -23.04 87.66
C LEU A 125 41.18 -24.01 86.63
N VAL A 126 40.68 -25.25 86.57
CA VAL A 126 41.31 -26.32 85.77
C VAL A 126 40.51 -26.78 84.55
N SER A 127 39.19 -26.60 84.55
CA SER A 127 38.30 -26.92 83.41
C SER A 127 37.05 -26.06 83.44
N ALA A 128 36.55 -25.65 82.28
CA ALA A 128 35.22 -25.08 82.11
C ALA A 128 34.67 -25.41 80.70
N GLU A 129 33.39 -25.77 80.61
CA GLU A 129 32.72 -26.14 79.35
C GLU A 129 31.21 -25.80 79.37
N SER A 130 30.63 -25.56 78.18
CA SER A 130 29.20 -25.31 77.91
C SER A 130 28.84 -25.94 76.56
N SER A 131 27.56 -26.27 76.34
CA SER A 131 27.04 -26.72 75.04
C SER A 131 26.41 -25.58 74.22
N GLU A 132 26.32 -24.39 74.80
CA GLU A 132 25.56 -23.23 74.32
C GLU A 132 26.48 -22.09 73.83
N GLY A 133 27.79 -22.32 73.78
CA GLY A 133 28.79 -21.36 73.33
C GLY A 133 30.23 -21.79 73.63
N ASP A 134 31.20 -21.01 73.14
CA ASP A 134 32.62 -21.26 73.33
C ASP A 134 33.10 -20.72 74.70
N VAL A 135 33.79 -21.57 75.48
CA VAL A 135 34.36 -21.22 76.79
C VAL A 135 35.88 -21.25 76.74
N ILE A 136 36.53 -20.19 77.22
CA ILE A 136 38.00 -20.06 77.30
C ILE A 136 38.42 -19.71 78.74
N ILE A 137 39.31 -20.52 79.32
CA ILE A 137 39.99 -20.18 80.58
C ILE A 137 41.12 -19.19 80.29
N ASN A 138 41.04 -18.00 80.88
CA ASN A 138 42.04 -16.95 80.74
C ASN A 138 43.23 -17.17 81.70
N ALA A 139 44.40 -16.65 81.32
CA ALA A 139 45.64 -16.84 82.08
C ALA A 139 45.68 -16.13 83.46
N ASP A 140 44.65 -15.35 83.80
CA ASP A 140 44.46 -14.67 85.09
C ASP A 140 43.43 -15.37 86.00
N GLY A 141 42.83 -16.48 85.56
CA GLY A 141 41.83 -17.24 86.33
C GLY A 141 40.38 -16.86 86.06
N THR A 142 40.12 -15.96 85.09
CA THR A 142 38.76 -15.65 84.62
C THR A 142 38.31 -16.57 83.49
N LEU A 143 37.01 -16.64 83.21
CA LEU A 143 36.46 -17.26 82.00
C LEU A 143 36.10 -16.19 80.97
N THR A 144 36.32 -16.47 79.69
CA THR A 144 35.62 -15.79 78.58
C THR A 144 34.58 -16.76 78.02
N PHE A 145 33.32 -16.36 77.97
CA PHE A 145 32.25 -17.09 77.30
C PHE A 145 31.73 -16.28 76.12
N THR A 146 31.61 -16.91 74.96
CA THR A 146 30.92 -16.35 73.79
C THR A 146 29.72 -17.25 73.51
N PRO A 147 28.47 -16.73 73.55
CA PRO A 147 27.30 -17.48 73.11
C PRO A 147 27.50 -18.07 71.70
N ALA A 148 26.79 -19.14 71.38
CA ALA A 148 26.66 -19.55 69.99
C ALA A 148 25.97 -18.44 69.17
N GLU A 149 26.30 -18.36 67.88
CA GLU A 149 25.77 -17.37 66.93
C GLU A 149 24.22 -17.42 66.94
N ASN A 150 23.58 -16.27 67.13
CA ASN A 150 22.14 -16.07 67.18
C ASN A 150 21.42 -16.99 68.20
N SER A 151 22.04 -17.17 69.38
CA SER A 151 21.52 -18.03 70.45
C SER A 151 21.30 -17.25 71.76
N ASN A 152 20.02 -17.00 72.07
CA ASN A 152 19.55 -16.28 73.25
C ASN A 152 19.07 -17.21 74.41
N GLY A 153 18.91 -16.65 75.62
CA GLY A 153 18.43 -17.37 76.81
C GLY A 153 19.52 -17.76 77.82
N ASP A 154 19.21 -18.64 78.78
CA ASP A 154 20.15 -19.03 79.83
C ASP A 154 21.11 -20.14 79.35
N ALA A 155 22.38 -19.78 79.13
CA ALA A 155 23.49 -20.72 78.91
C ALA A 155 24.09 -21.20 80.24
N THR A 156 24.57 -22.44 80.31
CA THR A 156 25.17 -23.01 81.52
C THR A 156 26.61 -23.44 81.28
N ILE A 157 27.54 -22.88 82.06
CA ILE A 157 28.95 -23.28 82.05
C ILE A 157 29.22 -24.09 83.32
N SER A 158 29.71 -25.32 83.18
CA SER A 158 30.20 -26.09 84.33
C SER A 158 31.70 -25.88 84.49
N TYR A 159 32.19 -25.58 85.69
CA TYR A 159 33.62 -25.39 85.96
C TYR A 159 34.13 -26.17 87.18
N THR A 160 35.44 -26.39 87.23
CA THR A 160 36.13 -27.15 88.29
C THR A 160 37.33 -26.36 88.82
N ILE A 161 37.48 -26.32 90.14
CA ILE A 161 38.65 -25.77 90.82
C ILE A 161 39.45 -26.86 91.54
N GLU A 162 40.77 -26.68 91.63
CA GLU A 162 41.70 -27.54 92.38
C GLU A 162 42.61 -26.72 93.31
N ASP A 163 42.96 -27.29 94.45
CA ASP A 163 44.02 -26.79 95.34
C ASP A 163 45.42 -27.36 94.98
N ASP A 164 46.48 -26.79 95.54
CA ASP A 164 47.87 -27.28 95.37
C ASP A 164 48.15 -28.67 96.02
N ASN A 165 47.18 -29.23 96.76
CA ASN A 165 47.28 -30.47 97.53
C ASN A 165 46.51 -31.67 96.88
N GLY A 166 45.69 -31.42 95.86
CA GLY A 166 44.89 -32.39 95.10
C GLY A 166 43.42 -32.51 95.52
N GLY A 167 42.88 -31.59 96.31
CA GLY A 167 41.44 -31.44 96.54
C GLY A 167 40.76 -30.70 95.38
N SER A 168 39.49 -31.02 95.10
CA SER A 168 38.74 -30.43 93.98
C SER A 168 37.22 -30.32 94.22
N ASP A 169 36.61 -29.29 93.65
CA ASP A 169 35.15 -29.08 93.67
C ASP A 169 34.65 -28.43 92.37
N THR A 170 33.34 -28.52 92.11
CA THR A 170 32.70 -28.08 90.86
C THR A 170 31.48 -27.20 91.11
N ALA A 171 31.35 -26.12 90.36
CA ALA A 171 30.21 -25.21 90.37
C ALA A 171 29.76 -24.84 88.95
N GLN A 172 28.65 -24.11 88.84
CA GLN A 172 28.08 -23.66 87.57
C GLN A 172 28.03 -22.14 87.49
N VAL A 173 28.26 -21.62 86.29
CA VAL A 173 27.90 -20.25 85.90
C VAL A 173 26.62 -20.32 85.07
N ILE A 174 25.57 -19.61 85.48
CA ILE A 174 24.42 -19.34 84.61
C ILE A 174 24.68 -18.00 83.92
N VAL A 175 24.76 -18.01 82.59
CA VAL A 175 24.90 -16.81 81.77
C VAL A 175 23.56 -16.53 81.08
N THR A 176 22.86 -15.49 81.52
CA THR A 176 21.65 -15.04 80.82
C THR A 176 22.06 -14.21 79.59
N VAL A 177 21.84 -14.78 78.40
CA VAL A 177 22.07 -14.13 77.12
C VAL A 177 20.80 -13.38 76.69
N ALA A 178 20.89 -12.07 76.55
CA ALA A 178 19.80 -11.22 76.10
C ALA A 178 19.73 -11.18 74.57
N PRO A 179 18.53 -11.23 73.97
CA PRO A 179 18.38 -11.17 72.53
C PRO A 179 18.76 -9.81 71.95
N ILE A 180 19.35 -9.84 70.75
CA ILE A 180 19.56 -8.70 69.86
C ILE A 180 18.80 -9.01 68.57
N ASN A 181 17.84 -8.15 68.22
CA ASN A 181 17.03 -8.29 67.03
C ASN A 181 17.87 -8.45 65.74
N ASP A 182 17.74 -9.58 65.07
CA ASP A 182 18.28 -9.82 63.72
C ASP A 182 17.42 -9.15 62.63
N ASP A 183 17.98 -8.92 61.44
CA ASP A 183 17.17 -8.59 60.26
C ASP A 183 16.46 -9.87 59.75
N PRO A 184 15.21 -9.77 59.23
CA PRO A 184 14.56 -10.89 58.57
C PRO A 184 15.32 -11.27 57.28
N VAL A 185 15.08 -12.48 56.77
CA VAL A 185 15.62 -12.96 55.49
C VAL A 185 14.47 -13.11 54.51
N ALA A 186 14.43 -12.23 53.52
CA ALA A 186 13.45 -12.25 52.45
C ALA A 186 13.88 -13.18 51.30
N VAL A 187 12.93 -13.82 50.61
CA VAL A 187 13.22 -14.76 49.52
C VAL A 187 12.36 -14.46 48.30
N ASP A 188 12.97 -14.39 47.11
CA ASP A 188 12.26 -14.10 45.86
C ASP A 188 11.10 -15.08 45.59
N ASP A 189 9.99 -14.53 45.10
CA ASP A 189 8.74 -15.23 44.76
C ASP A 189 8.49 -15.23 43.25
N ALA A 190 7.58 -16.10 42.81
CA ALA A 190 7.02 -16.05 41.47
C ALA A 190 5.53 -16.45 41.46
N ASP A 191 4.74 -15.78 40.63
CA ASP A 191 3.34 -16.13 40.36
C ASP A 191 2.98 -15.91 38.89
N LEU A 192 1.78 -16.30 38.49
CA LEU A 192 1.25 -16.19 37.14
C LEU A 192 -0.11 -15.49 37.17
N THR A 193 -0.40 -14.68 36.16
CA THR A 193 -1.76 -14.15 35.96
C THR A 193 -2.09 -13.99 34.48
N ASP A 194 -3.39 -14.03 34.18
CA ASP A 194 -3.88 -13.80 32.82
C ASP A 194 -3.83 -12.30 32.49
N PHE A 195 -3.92 -11.93 31.22
CA PHE A 195 -3.91 -10.54 30.77
C PHE A 195 -4.95 -9.68 31.52
N GLU A 196 -4.56 -8.45 31.86
CA GLU A 196 -5.29 -7.46 32.68
C GLU A 196 -5.92 -7.97 33.99
N THR A 197 -5.53 -9.16 34.48
CA THR A 197 -6.14 -9.79 35.64
C THR A 197 -5.37 -9.48 36.93
N PRO A 198 -6.02 -8.95 37.99
CA PRO A 198 -5.35 -8.76 39.27
C PRO A 198 -5.07 -10.09 40.00
N VAL A 199 -3.83 -10.30 40.43
CA VAL A 199 -3.38 -11.48 41.19
C VAL A 199 -3.07 -11.13 42.64
N THR A 200 -3.32 -12.07 43.57
CA THR A 200 -3.04 -11.89 45.00
C THR A 200 -2.07 -12.94 45.50
N ILE A 201 -0.89 -12.49 45.94
CA ILE A 201 0.32 -13.30 46.09
C ILE A 201 0.73 -13.34 47.58
N PRO A 202 0.90 -14.53 48.18
CA PRO A 202 1.31 -14.69 49.57
C PRO A 202 2.85 -14.67 49.71
N VAL A 203 3.43 -13.47 49.77
CA VAL A 203 4.90 -13.27 49.75
C VAL A 203 5.61 -13.69 51.03
N LEU A 204 4.98 -13.57 52.21
CA LEU A 204 5.62 -13.94 53.49
C LEU A 204 5.68 -15.47 53.74
N GLY A 205 5.48 -16.30 52.72
CA GLY A 205 5.35 -17.76 52.85
C GLY A 205 6.67 -18.54 52.86
N ASN A 206 7.71 -17.95 52.28
CA ASN A 206 9.08 -18.45 52.12
C ASN A 206 10.10 -17.68 52.98
N ASP A 207 9.77 -16.44 53.37
CA ASP A 207 10.54 -15.57 54.25
C ASP A 207 10.74 -16.17 55.65
N THR A 208 11.85 -15.82 56.31
CA THR A 208 12.18 -16.30 57.65
C THR A 208 12.77 -15.23 58.55
N ASP A 209 12.63 -15.45 59.85
CA ASP A 209 13.14 -14.59 60.91
C ASP A 209 13.87 -15.46 61.94
N VAL A 210 15.01 -15.00 62.47
CA VAL A 210 15.85 -15.80 63.37
C VAL A 210 15.32 -15.76 64.81
N ASP A 211 14.86 -14.61 65.28
CA ASP A 211 14.18 -14.43 66.56
C ASP A 211 12.78 -15.10 66.57
N GLY A 212 12.21 -15.33 65.39
CA GLY A 212 10.88 -15.89 65.19
C GLY A 212 9.77 -14.84 65.30
N ASP A 213 10.10 -13.58 65.01
CA ASP A 213 9.15 -12.48 65.00
C ASP A 213 8.10 -12.61 63.88
N THR A 214 7.00 -11.89 64.03
CA THR A 214 5.88 -11.96 63.08
C THR A 214 6.10 -10.98 61.94
N LEU A 215 6.56 -11.51 60.81
CA LEU A 215 6.84 -10.75 59.59
C LEU A 215 5.60 -10.03 59.04
N SER A 216 5.86 -8.89 58.39
CA SER A 216 4.87 -8.05 57.70
C SER A 216 5.49 -7.41 56.46
N VAL A 217 4.67 -7.13 55.43
CA VAL A 217 5.10 -6.36 54.25
C VAL A 217 5.03 -4.88 54.59
N ALA A 218 6.15 -4.17 54.50
CA ALA A 218 6.30 -2.77 54.87
C ALA A 218 6.12 -1.82 53.67
N GLU A 219 6.78 -2.10 52.56
CA GLU A 219 6.77 -1.28 51.33
C GLU A 219 6.73 -2.20 50.08
N THR A 220 6.14 -1.71 48.99
CA THR A 220 6.05 -2.41 47.70
C THR A 220 6.17 -1.41 46.54
N SER A 221 6.81 -1.82 45.44
CA SER A 221 6.89 -1.03 44.21
C SER A 221 7.07 -1.90 42.97
N SER A 222 6.41 -1.53 41.88
CA SER A 222 6.65 -2.03 40.52
C SER A 222 6.52 -0.86 39.54
N ASP A 223 7.24 -0.92 38.43
CA ASP A 223 7.06 0.00 37.30
C ASP A 223 5.99 -0.51 36.31
N ASP A 224 5.58 -1.79 36.43
CA ASP A 224 4.76 -2.55 35.48
C ASP A 224 3.27 -2.65 35.88
N GLY A 225 2.87 -2.00 36.97
CA GLY A 225 1.50 -2.03 37.47
C GLY A 225 1.32 -1.47 38.89
N LEU A 226 0.11 -1.59 39.42
CA LEU A 226 -0.26 -1.14 40.76
C LEU A 226 -0.14 -2.29 41.77
N VAL A 227 0.51 -2.02 42.91
CA VAL A 227 0.67 -2.99 44.01
C VAL A 227 -0.03 -2.49 45.27
N ALA A 228 -0.82 -3.34 45.91
CA ALA A 228 -1.50 -3.08 47.18
C ALA A 228 -1.12 -4.10 48.25
N ILE A 229 -0.81 -3.63 49.46
CA ILE A 229 -0.52 -4.50 50.63
C ILE A 229 -1.83 -4.79 51.36
N ASN A 230 -2.20 -6.07 51.51
CA ASN A 230 -3.49 -6.48 52.09
C ASN A 230 -3.46 -6.59 53.63
N GLY A 231 -2.26 -6.63 54.23
CA GLY A 231 -2.08 -6.66 55.69
C GLY A 231 -2.30 -8.02 56.36
N ASP A 232 -2.51 -9.08 55.58
CA ASP A 232 -2.58 -10.48 56.02
C ASP A 232 -1.35 -11.32 55.60
N GLY A 233 -0.31 -10.65 55.06
CA GLY A 233 0.88 -11.28 54.48
C GLY A 233 0.82 -11.47 52.97
N THR A 234 -0.27 -11.04 52.32
CA THR A 234 -0.39 -11.01 50.86
C THR A 234 -0.24 -9.58 50.29
N ILE A 235 0.17 -9.52 49.03
CA ILE A 235 0.07 -8.33 48.16
C ILE A 235 -0.89 -8.63 47.02
N THR A 236 -1.56 -7.62 46.48
CA THR A 236 -2.31 -7.71 45.22
C THR A 236 -1.60 -6.87 44.17
N PHE A 237 -1.25 -7.49 43.04
CA PHE A 237 -0.74 -6.83 41.85
C PHE A 237 -1.86 -6.72 40.83
N THR A 238 -2.01 -5.53 40.26
CA THR A 238 -2.83 -5.26 39.07
C THR A 238 -1.85 -4.81 37.99
N PRO A 239 -1.69 -5.55 36.88
CA PRO A 239 -0.90 -5.11 35.74
C PRO A 239 -1.32 -3.71 35.28
N ALA A 240 -0.39 -2.96 34.67
CA ALA A 240 -0.78 -1.79 33.91
C ALA A 240 -1.60 -2.19 32.68
N ASP A 241 -2.55 -1.34 32.29
CA ASP A 241 -3.37 -1.51 31.09
C ASP A 241 -2.47 -1.83 29.87
N GLY A 242 -2.78 -2.90 29.13
CA GLY A 242 -1.98 -3.38 28.00
C GLY A 242 -0.62 -4.06 28.31
N PHE A 243 -0.29 -4.36 29.57
CA PHE A 243 0.98 -5.03 29.91
C PHE A 243 0.93 -6.56 29.78
N SER A 244 1.85 -7.14 29.01
CA SER A 244 2.16 -8.58 29.00
C SER A 244 3.63 -8.87 29.36
N GLY A 245 3.91 -10.10 29.79
CA GLY A 245 5.26 -10.58 30.12
C GLY A 245 5.64 -10.49 31.61
N ASP A 246 6.94 -10.51 31.90
CA ASP A 246 7.46 -10.61 33.27
C ASP A 246 7.49 -9.25 33.99
N ALA A 247 6.51 -9.00 34.86
CA ALA A 247 6.50 -7.85 35.77
C ALA A 247 7.40 -8.09 37.00
N ALA A 248 8.17 -7.06 37.38
CA ALA A 248 9.03 -7.10 38.56
C ALA A 248 8.44 -6.27 39.70
N ILE A 249 8.16 -6.91 40.84
CA ILE A 249 7.58 -6.28 42.03
C ILE A 249 8.58 -6.41 43.19
N SER A 250 9.21 -5.32 43.59
CA SER A 250 10.02 -5.32 44.81
C SER A 250 9.13 -5.15 46.04
N TYR A 251 9.37 -5.95 47.07
CA TYR A 251 8.74 -5.80 48.38
C TYR A 251 9.77 -5.78 49.51
N THR A 252 9.44 -5.08 50.60
CA THR A 252 10.24 -5.01 51.83
C THR A 252 9.52 -5.73 52.95
N VAL A 253 10.19 -6.70 53.56
CA VAL A 253 9.74 -7.43 54.75
C VAL A 253 10.21 -6.68 56.00
N SER A 254 9.41 -6.70 57.07
CA SER A 254 9.83 -6.22 58.39
C SER A 254 9.30 -7.09 59.53
N ASP A 255 10.16 -7.30 60.51
CA ASP A 255 9.91 -7.95 61.81
C ASP A 255 8.97 -7.15 62.75
N GLY A 256 8.78 -5.85 62.49
CA GLY A 256 8.06 -4.92 63.36
C GLY A 256 8.85 -4.37 64.57
N ASN A 257 10.09 -4.81 64.76
CA ASN A 257 11.00 -4.43 65.84
C ASN A 257 12.17 -3.54 65.37
N GLY A 258 12.49 -3.54 64.07
CA GLY A 258 13.37 -2.56 63.44
C GLY A 258 14.19 -3.08 62.27
N GLY A 259 14.22 -4.39 62.06
CA GLY A 259 14.91 -5.04 60.96
C GLY A 259 14.05 -5.12 59.69
N THR A 260 14.73 -5.15 58.55
CA THR A 260 14.11 -5.20 57.22
C THR A 260 15.00 -5.85 56.18
N ASP A 261 14.40 -6.61 55.26
CA ASP A 261 15.08 -7.12 54.05
C ASP A 261 14.16 -7.01 52.83
N THR A 262 14.73 -7.12 51.63
CA THR A 262 14.05 -6.87 50.35
C THR A 262 14.18 -8.03 49.39
N ALA A 263 13.07 -8.47 48.81
CA ALA A 263 13.02 -9.49 47.76
C ALA A 263 12.18 -8.99 46.57
N VAL A 264 12.16 -9.80 45.50
CA VAL A 264 11.38 -9.53 44.28
C VAL A 264 10.38 -10.66 44.04
N VAL A 265 9.13 -10.29 43.78
CA VAL A 265 8.15 -11.16 43.14
C VAL A 265 8.24 -10.95 41.63
N THR A 266 8.41 -12.03 40.87
CA THR A 266 8.27 -12.01 39.40
C THR A 266 6.87 -12.51 39.04
N VAL A 267 6.03 -11.67 38.42
CA VAL A 267 4.72 -12.08 37.92
C VAL A 267 4.76 -12.13 36.41
N THR A 268 4.67 -13.32 35.83
CA THR A 268 4.49 -13.45 34.39
C THR A 268 3.00 -13.23 34.10
N VAL A 269 2.69 -12.10 33.45
CA VAL A 269 1.37 -11.77 32.90
C VAL A 269 1.25 -12.41 31.52
N GLY A 270 0.10 -13.03 31.24
CA GLY A 270 -0.22 -13.60 29.93
C GLY A 270 -0.15 -12.56 28.81
N GLU A 271 0.05 -13.04 27.58
CA GLU A 271 -0.14 -12.20 26.39
C GLU A 271 -1.61 -11.79 26.26
N ASP A 272 -1.86 -10.69 25.55
CA ASP A 272 -3.21 -10.29 25.12
C ASP A 272 -3.87 -11.47 24.38
N PRO A 273 -5.10 -11.89 24.74
CA PRO A 273 -5.79 -12.97 24.04
C PRO A 273 -6.27 -12.57 22.65
N ARG A 274 -6.42 -11.26 22.40
CA ARG A 274 -6.87 -10.70 21.12
C ARG A 274 -5.89 -10.98 20.01
N ASP A 275 -6.38 -11.35 18.84
CA ASP A 275 -5.54 -11.68 17.68
C ASP A 275 -5.63 -10.70 16.50
N GLY A 276 -6.43 -9.64 16.65
CA GLY A 276 -6.60 -8.56 15.69
C GLY A 276 -7.60 -8.90 14.58
N PHE A 277 -8.50 -9.87 14.80
CA PHE A 277 -9.58 -10.20 13.89
C PHE A 277 -10.89 -10.32 14.67
N VAL A 278 -11.97 -9.77 14.11
CA VAL A 278 -13.32 -9.95 14.64
C VAL A 278 -13.93 -11.19 14.00
N ASP A 279 -14.04 -12.29 14.74
CA ASP A 279 -14.64 -13.56 14.28
C ASP A 279 -16.14 -13.66 14.59
N GLY A 280 -16.96 -13.84 13.55
CA GLY A 280 -18.33 -14.35 13.63
C GLY A 280 -18.42 -15.89 13.66
N THR A 281 -19.59 -16.45 13.35
CA THR A 281 -19.88 -17.89 13.54
C THR A 281 -20.45 -18.60 12.28
N ASP A 282 -21.20 -19.70 12.47
CA ASP A 282 -21.93 -20.42 11.39
C ASP A 282 -23.46 -20.14 11.47
N ASP A 283 -23.88 -19.12 12.23
CA ASP A 283 -25.28 -18.67 12.43
C ASP A 283 -25.31 -17.16 12.09
N GLY A 284 -26.21 -16.70 11.20
CA GLY A 284 -26.31 -15.28 10.81
C GLY A 284 -26.41 -14.27 11.96
N GLU A 285 -25.49 -13.32 11.97
CA GLU A 285 -25.16 -12.35 13.02
C GLU A 285 -25.22 -10.89 12.52
N LEU A 286 -25.18 -9.95 13.46
CA LEU A 286 -24.95 -8.53 13.18
C LEU A 286 -23.61 -8.18 13.82
N ILE A 287 -22.61 -7.94 12.99
CA ILE A 287 -21.26 -7.54 13.38
C ILE A 287 -21.17 -6.03 13.19
N ASP A 288 -21.22 -5.31 14.30
CA ASP A 288 -21.08 -3.85 14.38
C ASP A 288 -20.16 -3.49 15.56
N ILE A 289 -19.95 -2.20 15.82
CA ILE A 289 -19.23 -1.64 16.97
C ILE A 289 -19.72 -2.12 18.37
N ALA A 290 -20.84 -2.84 18.43
CA ALA A 290 -21.40 -3.44 19.64
C ALA A 290 -21.36 -4.98 19.62
N TYR A 291 -20.73 -5.60 18.63
CA TYR A 291 -20.55 -7.04 18.51
C TYR A 291 -19.61 -7.56 19.59
N THR A 292 -20.12 -8.43 20.46
CA THR A 292 -19.32 -9.09 21.51
C THR A 292 -19.38 -10.61 21.39
N GLY A 293 -19.53 -11.13 20.17
CA GLY A 293 -19.57 -12.58 19.90
C GLY A 293 -18.17 -13.20 19.77
N ASP A 294 -17.18 -12.38 19.40
CA ASP A 294 -15.79 -12.79 19.18
C ASP A 294 -15.22 -13.60 20.38
N PRO A 295 -14.54 -14.74 20.16
CA PRO A 295 -14.08 -15.60 21.24
C PRO A 295 -12.77 -15.12 21.92
N GLN A 296 -12.02 -14.23 21.28
CA GLN A 296 -10.76 -13.65 21.76
C GLN A 296 -11.00 -12.32 22.51
N GLY A 297 -12.09 -11.62 22.20
CA GLY A 297 -12.47 -10.32 22.73
C GLY A 297 -12.11 -9.15 21.81
N ASP A 298 -11.79 -9.42 20.55
CA ASP A 298 -11.61 -8.43 19.49
C ASP A 298 -12.96 -7.74 19.18
N MET A 299 -12.91 -6.49 18.73
CA MET A 299 -14.07 -5.57 18.69
C MET A 299 -13.88 -4.56 17.56
N VAL A 300 -14.95 -4.28 16.83
CA VAL A 300 -14.98 -3.24 15.78
C VAL A 300 -14.87 -1.82 16.38
N ASP A 301 -14.20 -0.88 15.69
CA ASP A 301 -13.91 0.51 16.09
C ASP A 301 -13.21 0.63 17.48
N ALA A 302 -12.34 -0.34 17.82
CA ALA A 302 -11.78 -0.44 19.16
C ALA A 302 -10.57 0.48 19.43
N GLY A 303 -9.93 1.03 18.40
CA GLY A 303 -8.77 1.91 18.54
C GLY A 303 -7.47 1.18 18.96
N ASP A 304 -7.33 -0.12 18.67
CA ASP A 304 -6.32 -0.99 19.29
C ASP A 304 -5.11 -1.37 18.41
N ALA A 305 -5.21 -1.28 17.07
CA ALA A 305 -4.11 -1.47 16.12
C ALA A 305 -3.28 -2.76 16.32
N LEU A 306 -3.93 -3.90 16.57
CA LEU A 306 -3.23 -5.14 16.94
C LEU A 306 -2.38 -5.75 15.80
N LEU A 307 -2.75 -5.52 14.53
CA LEU A 307 -2.05 -6.09 13.38
C LEU A 307 -0.91 -5.20 12.83
N PRO A 308 0.20 -5.77 12.31
CA PRO A 308 1.36 -4.98 11.87
C PRO A 308 1.15 -4.21 10.56
N GLY A 309 0.59 -3.01 10.66
CA GLY A 309 0.36 -2.12 9.51
C GLY A 309 -0.90 -1.29 9.69
N ALA A 310 -1.90 -1.87 10.34
CA ALA A 310 -3.15 -1.24 10.73
C ALA A 310 -2.91 0.06 11.53
N GLY A 311 -3.73 1.06 11.25
CA GLY A 311 -4.07 2.17 12.10
C GLY A 311 -4.89 1.73 13.33
N PRO A 312 -5.40 2.69 14.11
CA PRO A 312 -6.13 2.40 15.34
C PRO A 312 -7.47 1.75 15.08
N ASP A 313 -8.12 2.17 14.00
CA ASP A 313 -9.52 1.93 13.75
C ASP A 313 -9.69 0.94 12.56
N ASP A 314 -8.65 0.74 11.72
CA ASP A 314 -8.54 -0.33 10.69
C ASP A 314 -8.79 -1.76 11.26
N ASP A 315 -9.93 -2.35 10.92
CA ASP A 315 -10.44 -3.63 11.41
C ASP A 315 -10.34 -4.79 10.39
N PHE A 316 -10.28 -6.02 10.90
CA PHE A 316 -10.19 -7.23 10.08
C PHE A 316 -11.31 -8.21 10.45
N ILE A 317 -12.41 -8.17 9.71
CA ILE A 317 -13.66 -8.84 10.04
C ILE A 317 -13.82 -10.14 9.23
N ARG A 318 -14.26 -11.21 9.90
CA ARG A 318 -14.55 -12.51 9.29
C ARG A 318 -15.95 -12.94 9.72
N ALA A 319 -16.96 -12.72 8.88
CA ALA A 319 -18.36 -12.96 9.25
C ALA A 319 -18.62 -14.46 9.52
N GLY A 320 -18.33 -15.32 8.53
CA GLY A 320 -18.11 -16.75 8.75
C GLY A 320 -19.06 -17.62 7.97
N GLY A 321 -20.37 -17.50 8.21
CA GLY A 321 -21.37 -18.13 7.39
C GLY A 321 -22.76 -18.25 8.01
N GLY A 322 -23.74 -18.40 7.12
CA GLY A 322 -25.11 -17.96 7.37
C GLY A 322 -25.24 -16.47 7.08
N ASP A 323 -26.45 -16.05 6.74
CA ASP A 323 -26.78 -14.71 6.28
C ASP A 323 -26.41 -13.63 7.34
N ASP A 324 -25.24 -13.01 7.18
CA ASP A 324 -24.62 -12.06 8.13
C ASP A 324 -24.89 -10.59 7.75
N THR A 325 -24.65 -9.67 8.68
CA THR A 325 -24.64 -8.22 8.40
C THR A 325 -23.44 -7.58 9.08
N VAL A 326 -22.55 -6.95 8.31
CA VAL A 326 -21.29 -6.37 8.79
C VAL A 326 -21.25 -4.86 8.52
N PHE A 327 -20.97 -4.07 9.56
CA PHE A 327 -20.59 -2.65 9.44
C PHE A 327 -19.16 -2.51 9.93
N ALA A 328 -18.24 -2.08 9.06
CA ALA A 328 -16.80 -2.04 9.33
C ALA A 328 -16.42 -0.80 10.17
N GLY A 329 -16.63 0.45 9.71
CA GLY A 329 -16.64 1.61 10.61
C GLY A 329 -15.91 2.87 10.12
N GLU A 330 -14.99 3.39 10.94
CA GLU A 330 -14.00 4.40 10.52
C GLU A 330 -12.63 3.70 10.39
N GLY A 331 -12.07 3.47 9.20
CA GLY A 331 -10.77 2.79 9.05
C GLY A 331 -10.55 2.22 7.66
N ASP A 332 -9.30 1.88 7.31
CA ASP A 332 -9.00 1.14 6.07
C ASP A 332 -9.22 -0.37 6.35
N ASP A 333 -10.46 -0.85 6.23
CA ASP A 333 -10.93 -2.12 6.79
C ASP A 333 -10.81 -3.32 5.82
N VAL A 334 -10.87 -4.54 6.38
CA VAL A 334 -10.89 -5.78 5.60
C VAL A 334 -12.05 -6.68 6.04
N VAL A 335 -13.06 -6.81 5.19
CA VAL A 335 -14.30 -7.56 5.47
C VAL A 335 -14.37 -8.83 4.62
N LEU A 336 -14.60 -9.98 5.25
CA LEU A 336 -14.78 -11.28 4.60
C LEU A 336 -16.12 -11.94 5.02
N GLY A 337 -17.15 -11.93 4.16
CA GLY A 337 -18.46 -12.56 4.42
C GLY A 337 -18.35 -14.10 4.54
N GLN A 338 -17.91 -14.72 3.45
CA GLN A 338 -17.57 -16.13 3.21
C GLN A 338 -18.68 -17.05 2.69
N LEU A 339 -19.77 -17.27 3.43
CA LEU A 339 -20.78 -18.31 3.11
C LEU A 339 -22.19 -17.93 3.61
N GLY A 340 -22.86 -17.02 2.95
CA GLY A 340 -24.20 -16.55 3.32
C GLY A 340 -24.76 -15.66 2.23
N ASP A 341 -26.03 -15.25 2.37
CA ASP A 341 -26.53 -14.10 1.63
C ASP A 341 -26.22 -12.87 2.51
N ASP A 342 -25.00 -12.31 2.41
CA ASP A 342 -24.44 -11.38 3.42
C ASP A 342 -24.70 -9.89 3.06
N GLU A 343 -24.97 -9.04 4.06
CA GLU A 343 -25.05 -7.57 3.92
C GLU A 343 -23.75 -6.93 4.46
N LEU A 344 -22.82 -6.51 3.60
CA LEU A 344 -21.48 -6.00 3.96
C LEU A 344 -21.36 -4.49 3.67
N PHE A 345 -20.92 -3.71 4.66
CA PHE A 345 -20.72 -2.26 4.56
C PHE A 345 -19.34 -1.88 5.09
N GLY A 346 -18.51 -1.22 4.28
CA GLY A 346 -17.23 -0.63 4.70
C GLY A 346 -17.43 0.65 5.55
N GLU A 347 -18.20 1.58 5.01
CA GLU A 347 -18.54 2.92 5.52
C GLU A 347 -17.49 4.03 5.30
N VAL A 348 -16.32 4.05 5.95
CA VAL A 348 -15.35 5.18 5.80
C VAL A 348 -13.88 4.77 5.91
N GLY A 349 -13.22 4.61 4.76
CA GLY A 349 -11.78 4.40 4.59
C GLY A 349 -11.50 3.70 3.26
N ASP A 350 -10.23 3.41 2.95
CA ASP A 350 -9.88 2.68 1.71
C ASP A 350 -10.05 1.16 1.97
N ASP A 351 -11.27 0.63 1.79
CA ASP A 351 -11.69 -0.69 2.29
C ASP A 351 -11.38 -1.85 1.34
N THR A 352 -11.36 -3.07 1.89
CA THR A 352 -11.21 -4.32 1.13
C THR A 352 -12.32 -5.30 1.51
N ILE A 353 -13.36 -5.37 0.69
CA ILE A 353 -14.53 -6.22 0.93
C ILE A 353 -14.51 -7.43 0.00
N ILE A 354 -14.63 -8.62 0.59
CA ILE A 354 -14.82 -9.87 -0.15
C ILE A 354 -16.12 -10.50 0.33
N GLY A 355 -17.09 -10.61 -0.58
CA GLY A 355 -18.41 -11.22 -0.34
C GLY A 355 -18.26 -12.68 0.07
N GLY A 356 -18.26 -13.58 -0.89
CA GLY A 356 -18.14 -15.01 -0.62
C GLY A 356 -19.01 -15.79 -1.58
N SER A 357 -19.64 -16.86 -1.08
CA SER A 357 -20.68 -17.58 -1.84
C SER A 357 -22.04 -17.40 -1.17
N GLY A 358 -23.06 -17.19 -1.99
CA GLY A 358 -24.40 -16.72 -1.64
C GLY A 358 -24.66 -15.36 -2.29
N ASN A 359 -25.90 -14.87 -2.20
CA ASN A 359 -26.32 -13.65 -2.87
C ASN A 359 -26.01 -12.43 -1.99
N ASP A 360 -24.85 -11.80 -2.18
CA ASP A 360 -24.35 -10.77 -1.30
C ASP A 360 -24.88 -9.37 -1.67
N THR A 361 -24.94 -8.49 -0.68
CA THR A 361 -25.15 -7.05 -0.85
C THR A 361 -23.95 -6.33 -0.26
N VAL A 362 -23.11 -5.76 -1.12
CA VAL A 362 -21.88 -5.07 -0.73
C VAL A 362 -22.02 -3.58 -0.99
N VAL A 363 -21.64 -2.78 -0.01
CA VAL A 363 -21.45 -1.33 -0.13
C VAL A 363 -20.04 -1.00 0.36
N GLY A 364 -19.26 -0.28 -0.45
CA GLY A 364 -17.99 0.30 -0.05
C GLY A 364 -18.20 1.41 0.99
N GLY A 365 -18.12 2.68 0.59
CA GLY A 365 -18.37 3.80 1.49
C GLY A 365 -17.82 5.15 1.02
N GLU A 366 -17.11 5.84 1.91
CA GLU A 366 -16.24 6.98 1.59
C GLU A 366 -14.76 6.51 1.55
N GLY A 367 -14.16 6.28 0.38
CA GLY A 367 -12.75 5.89 0.21
C GLY A 367 -12.47 5.14 -1.10
N ASP A 368 -11.19 4.89 -1.43
CA ASP A 368 -10.81 4.18 -2.68
C ASP A 368 -10.92 2.64 -2.46
N ASP A 369 -12.09 2.04 -2.70
CA ASP A 369 -12.43 0.70 -2.23
C ASP A 369 -12.07 -0.44 -3.20
N PHE A 370 -11.74 -1.62 -2.64
CA PHE A 370 -11.60 -2.87 -3.39
C PHE A 370 -12.70 -3.87 -3.03
N ILE A 371 -13.61 -4.11 -3.97
CA ILE A 371 -14.75 -5.01 -3.79
C ILE A 371 -14.61 -6.24 -4.69
N ASN A 372 -14.71 -7.43 -4.09
CA ASN A 372 -14.76 -8.70 -4.80
C ASN A 372 -15.87 -9.59 -4.23
N SER A 373 -17.07 -9.54 -4.80
CA SER A 373 -18.18 -10.40 -4.38
C SER A 373 -18.09 -11.80 -5.02
N GLY A 374 -17.64 -11.86 -6.28
CA GLY A 374 -17.66 -13.08 -7.10
C GLY A 374 -16.97 -14.32 -6.51
N SER A 375 -17.64 -15.47 -6.63
CA SER A 375 -17.24 -16.73 -5.98
C SER A 375 -16.82 -17.85 -6.95
N GLY A 376 -16.50 -19.02 -6.36
CA GLY A 376 -16.71 -20.26 -7.08
C GLY A 376 -15.75 -20.52 -8.24
N ALA A 377 -16.33 -20.77 -9.42
CA ALA A 377 -15.62 -21.33 -10.55
C ALA A 377 -16.27 -20.97 -11.90
N VAL A 378 -16.42 -19.65 -12.15
CA VAL A 378 -16.85 -18.98 -13.38
C VAL A 378 -17.31 -19.90 -14.54
N LEU A 379 -18.63 -20.10 -14.65
CA LEU A 379 -19.33 -20.88 -15.68
C LEU A 379 -20.59 -20.14 -16.15
N PRO A 380 -20.78 -19.92 -17.47
CA PRO A 380 -22.00 -19.26 -17.96
C PRO A 380 -23.27 -20.13 -17.80
N ASP A 381 -24.42 -19.51 -17.48
CA ASP A 381 -25.80 -20.05 -17.53
C ASP A 381 -25.97 -20.98 -18.73
N ARG A 382 -25.53 -20.44 -19.87
CA ARG A 382 -25.80 -20.96 -21.19
C ARG A 382 -24.68 -21.80 -21.77
N GLY A 383 -23.59 -22.10 -21.07
CA GLY A 383 -22.64 -23.17 -21.40
C GLY A 383 -22.31 -23.42 -22.88
N TYR A 384 -21.18 -22.91 -23.35
CA TYR A 384 -20.79 -22.94 -24.76
C TYR A 384 -20.62 -24.37 -25.35
N PRO A 385 -21.35 -24.78 -26.42
CA PRO A 385 -21.49 -26.18 -26.86
C PRO A 385 -20.21 -27.00 -27.15
N GLY A 386 -19.64 -27.59 -26.10
CA GLY A 386 -18.49 -28.48 -26.17
C GLY A 386 -17.15 -27.85 -25.78
N LEU A 387 -17.16 -26.57 -25.40
CA LEU A 387 -16.06 -25.90 -24.70
C LEU A 387 -16.37 -25.84 -23.20
N PHE A 388 -17.46 -25.17 -22.83
CA PHE A 388 -17.88 -24.96 -21.44
C PHE A 388 -19.20 -25.68 -21.13
N PRO A 389 -19.35 -26.31 -19.94
CA PRO A 389 -20.66 -26.76 -19.47
C PRO A 389 -21.51 -25.53 -19.05
N PRO A 390 -22.85 -25.63 -19.06
CA PRO A 390 -23.68 -24.63 -18.41
C PRO A 390 -23.56 -24.78 -16.89
N ASP A 391 -23.73 -23.69 -16.16
CA ASP A 391 -23.77 -23.73 -14.71
C ASP A 391 -24.96 -24.58 -14.17
N PRO A 392 -24.76 -25.39 -13.11
CA PRO A 392 -25.83 -26.13 -12.43
C PRO A 392 -26.86 -25.37 -11.57
N ASP A 393 -26.58 -24.18 -11.04
CA ASP A 393 -27.41 -23.39 -10.10
C ASP A 393 -27.31 -21.85 -10.36
N PRO A 394 -27.78 -21.38 -11.55
CA PRO A 394 -27.55 -20.04 -12.17
C PRO A 394 -28.22 -18.82 -11.49
N GLU A 395 -28.31 -18.83 -10.17
CA GLU A 395 -28.93 -17.79 -9.36
C GLU A 395 -28.38 -17.86 -7.90
N ASN A 396 -27.15 -18.36 -7.70
CA ASN A 396 -26.67 -18.77 -6.37
C ASN A 396 -25.64 -17.85 -5.70
N ASP A 397 -24.93 -17.06 -6.48
CA ASP A 397 -23.98 -16.02 -6.06
C ASP A 397 -24.35 -14.70 -6.77
N ARG A 398 -25.66 -14.37 -6.77
CA ARG A 398 -26.20 -13.21 -7.51
C ARG A 398 -26.25 -11.97 -6.62
N ASP A 399 -25.32 -11.07 -6.88
CA ASP A 399 -24.88 -10.00 -6.01
C ASP A 399 -25.47 -8.62 -6.34
N SER A 400 -25.38 -7.73 -5.36
CA SER A 400 -25.66 -6.30 -5.49
C SER A 400 -24.49 -5.52 -4.92
N VAL A 401 -23.76 -4.79 -5.76
CA VAL A 401 -22.59 -4.00 -5.36
C VAL A 401 -22.84 -2.51 -5.61
N ASP A 402 -22.42 -1.69 -4.64
CA ASP A 402 -22.45 -0.23 -4.64
C ASP A 402 -21.05 0.21 -4.16
N GLY A 403 -20.26 0.89 -4.98
CA GLY A 403 -18.92 1.37 -4.63
C GLY A 403 -19.02 2.47 -3.57
N GLY A 404 -19.29 3.70 -4.00
CA GLY A 404 -19.61 4.80 -3.10
C GLY A 404 -19.03 6.15 -3.53
N ASP A 405 -18.29 6.80 -2.63
CA ASP A 405 -17.54 8.04 -2.87
C ASP A 405 -16.02 7.69 -2.92
N GLY A 406 -15.45 7.38 -4.09
CA GLY A 406 -14.00 7.04 -4.25
C GLY A 406 -13.61 6.50 -5.62
N ASP A 407 -12.30 6.31 -5.88
CA ASP A 407 -11.81 5.67 -7.12
C ASP A 407 -11.82 4.12 -6.94
N ASP A 408 -12.96 3.47 -7.15
CA ASP A 408 -13.21 2.08 -6.71
C ASP A 408 -12.75 0.99 -7.69
N THR A 409 -12.61 -0.24 -7.19
CA THR A 409 -12.35 -1.43 -8.01
C THR A 409 -13.31 -2.56 -7.66
N ILE A 410 -14.25 -2.82 -8.57
CA ILE A 410 -15.35 -3.78 -8.40
C ILE A 410 -15.17 -5.00 -9.31
N ILE A 411 -15.26 -6.20 -8.73
CA ILE A 411 -15.16 -7.47 -9.46
C ILE A 411 -16.23 -8.45 -8.96
N THR A 412 -17.14 -8.84 -9.85
CA THR A 412 -18.27 -9.74 -9.56
C THR A 412 -18.13 -11.11 -10.27
N GLY A 413 -19.22 -11.87 -10.47
CA GLY A 413 -19.19 -13.34 -10.52
C GLY A 413 -19.39 -14.03 -11.88
N ASP A 414 -20.21 -15.09 -11.83
CA ASP A 414 -20.77 -15.87 -12.94
C ASP A 414 -22.28 -16.05 -12.78
N ASP A 415 -22.91 -15.00 -12.28
CA ASP A 415 -24.29 -14.92 -11.87
C ASP A 415 -24.78 -13.50 -12.22
N ARG A 416 -26.10 -13.30 -12.28
CA ARG A 416 -26.64 -12.06 -12.87
C ARG A 416 -26.68 -10.86 -11.91
N ASP A 417 -25.59 -10.14 -11.84
CA ASP A 417 -25.28 -9.18 -10.80
C ASP A 417 -25.88 -7.79 -11.08
N THR A 418 -25.75 -6.88 -10.12
CA THR A 418 -26.17 -5.48 -10.24
C THR A 418 -25.15 -4.60 -9.55
N ILE A 419 -24.49 -3.75 -10.33
CA ILE A 419 -23.32 -2.99 -9.93
C ILE A 419 -23.59 -1.50 -10.10
N THR A 420 -23.23 -0.72 -9.10
CA THR A 420 -23.10 0.74 -9.16
C THR A 420 -21.68 1.09 -8.73
N GLY A 421 -20.99 1.91 -9.53
CA GLY A 421 -19.71 2.52 -9.19
C GLY A 421 -19.90 3.59 -8.11
N GLY A 422 -20.08 4.85 -8.51
CA GLY A 422 -20.51 5.92 -7.62
C GLY A 422 -20.00 7.31 -8.02
N ASP A 423 -19.31 7.99 -7.10
CA ASP A 423 -18.64 9.28 -7.28
C ASP A 423 -17.09 9.04 -7.32
N GLY A 424 -16.48 8.79 -8.50
CA GLY A 424 -15.02 8.65 -8.67
C GLY A 424 -14.58 7.94 -9.97
N ASP A 425 -13.27 7.82 -10.24
CA ASP A 425 -12.78 7.20 -11.49
C ASP A 425 -12.73 5.65 -11.36
N ASP A 426 -13.85 4.94 -11.62
CA ASP A 426 -14.03 3.54 -11.22
C ASP A 426 -13.47 2.48 -12.19
N VAL A 427 -13.19 1.28 -11.65
CA VAL A 427 -12.79 0.09 -12.44
C VAL A 427 -13.72 -1.08 -12.16
N ILE A 428 -14.65 -1.33 -13.08
CA ILE A 428 -15.71 -2.35 -12.94
C ILE A 428 -15.45 -3.53 -13.89
N ASN A 429 -15.58 -4.75 -13.39
CA ASN A 429 -15.60 -5.98 -14.18
C ASN A 429 -16.77 -6.88 -13.74
N ALA A 430 -17.85 -6.88 -14.52
CA ALA A 430 -19.13 -7.53 -14.19
C ALA A 430 -19.04 -9.07 -14.25
N GLY A 431 -18.36 -9.61 -15.26
CA GLY A 431 -17.91 -11.00 -15.26
C GLY A 431 -18.53 -11.83 -16.36
N ILE A 432 -19.52 -12.67 -16.02
CA ILE A 432 -20.22 -13.56 -16.96
C ILE A 432 -21.71 -13.64 -16.59
N ASP A 433 -22.53 -13.68 -17.64
CA ASP A 433 -24.00 -13.62 -17.71
C ASP A 433 -24.58 -12.19 -17.64
N ASP A 434 -25.88 -12.06 -17.95
CA ASP A 434 -26.54 -10.81 -18.39
C ASP A 434 -26.65 -9.67 -17.32
N ASP A 435 -25.56 -8.97 -17.03
CA ASP A 435 -25.39 -8.05 -15.91
C ASP A 435 -26.09 -6.69 -16.06
N ILE A 436 -26.14 -5.93 -14.95
CA ILE A 436 -26.59 -4.54 -14.93
C ILE A 436 -25.50 -3.69 -14.27
N VAL A 437 -24.93 -2.75 -15.03
CA VAL A 437 -23.82 -1.89 -14.58
C VAL A 437 -24.19 -0.42 -14.72
N GLN A 438 -23.83 0.38 -13.71
CA GLN A 438 -23.95 1.84 -13.70
C GLN A 438 -22.65 2.44 -13.15
N GLY A 439 -21.94 3.27 -13.92
CA GLY A 439 -20.74 3.99 -13.46
C GLY A 439 -21.06 5.14 -12.51
N ASP A 440 -21.94 6.04 -12.95
CA ASP A 440 -22.39 7.30 -12.31
C ASP A 440 -21.50 8.55 -12.54
N ASP A 441 -20.74 9.09 -11.57
CA ASP A 441 -20.04 10.39 -11.65
C ASP A 441 -18.50 10.16 -11.70
N GLY A 442 -17.90 9.85 -12.87
CA GLY A 442 -16.50 9.42 -13.00
C GLY A 442 -15.94 9.33 -14.43
N ASP A 443 -14.60 9.29 -14.62
CA ASP A 443 -13.98 8.86 -15.89
C ASP A 443 -13.77 7.31 -15.85
N ASP A 444 -14.83 6.52 -16.08
CA ASP A 444 -14.87 5.10 -15.68
C ASP A 444 -14.23 4.11 -16.66
N LEU A 445 -13.81 2.94 -16.15
CA LEU A 445 -13.43 1.76 -16.93
C LEU A 445 -14.37 0.59 -16.64
N ILE A 446 -15.31 0.34 -17.54
CA ILE A 446 -16.30 -0.74 -17.42
C ILE A 446 -15.95 -1.90 -18.35
N ILE A 447 -16.06 -3.11 -17.84
CA ILE A 447 -15.98 -4.38 -18.58
C ILE A 447 -17.23 -5.19 -18.21
N GLY A 448 -18.14 -5.40 -19.15
CA GLY A 448 -19.29 -6.31 -18.97
C GLY A 448 -18.78 -7.75 -18.88
N GLY A 449 -18.41 -8.32 -20.02
CA GLY A 449 -17.62 -9.54 -20.10
C GLY A 449 -18.18 -10.55 -21.10
N GLU A 450 -19.07 -11.42 -20.64
CA GLU A 450 -19.85 -12.32 -21.52
C GLU A 450 -21.29 -12.47 -21.03
N GLY A 451 -22.18 -11.62 -21.53
CA GLY A 451 -23.58 -11.59 -21.14
C GLY A 451 -24.47 -10.90 -22.18
N ASN A 452 -25.70 -10.56 -21.79
CA ASN A 452 -26.51 -9.58 -22.54
C ASN A 452 -26.72 -8.43 -21.55
N ASP A 453 -25.76 -7.53 -21.49
CA ASP A 453 -25.54 -6.62 -20.38
C ASP A 453 -26.26 -5.29 -20.61
N ASP A 454 -26.89 -4.76 -19.56
CA ASP A 454 -27.47 -3.41 -19.54
C ASP A 454 -26.45 -2.47 -18.84
N ILE A 455 -25.61 -1.78 -19.61
CA ILE A 455 -24.52 -0.91 -19.10
C ILE A 455 -24.87 0.58 -19.28
N LEU A 456 -24.65 1.36 -18.23
CA LEU A 456 -24.64 2.83 -18.23
C LEU A 456 -23.29 3.32 -17.70
N GLY A 457 -22.60 4.21 -18.42
CA GLY A 457 -21.43 4.95 -17.91
C GLY A 457 -21.90 6.00 -16.92
N GLY A 458 -21.83 7.28 -17.27
CA GLY A 458 -22.61 8.32 -16.59
C GLY A 458 -22.28 9.76 -16.98
N GLU A 459 -21.60 10.49 -16.09
CA GLU A 459 -21.04 11.82 -16.35
C GLU A 459 -19.51 11.85 -16.13
N GLY A 460 -18.76 11.54 -17.20
CA GLY A 460 -17.31 11.72 -17.36
C GLY A 460 -16.84 11.10 -18.67
N ASP A 461 -15.53 11.06 -18.94
CA ASP A 461 -14.99 10.55 -20.21
C ASP A 461 -14.79 9.01 -20.15
N ASP A 462 -15.87 8.24 -20.31
CA ASP A 462 -15.92 6.80 -20.01
C ASP A 462 -15.21 5.88 -21.02
N THR A 463 -14.71 4.72 -20.57
CA THR A 463 -14.21 3.63 -21.43
C THR A 463 -14.94 2.33 -21.13
N ILE A 464 -15.82 1.91 -22.05
CA ILE A 464 -16.68 0.74 -21.89
C ILE A 464 -16.31 -0.35 -22.89
N TYR A 465 -16.02 -1.54 -22.38
CA TYR A 465 -16.01 -2.79 -23.12
C TYR A 465 -17.27 -3.57 -22.74
N ALA A 466 -18.21 -3.74 -23.68
CA ALA A 466 -19.41 -4.53 -23.41
C ALA A 466 -18.99 -6.01 -23.26
N GLY A 467 -18.28 -6.55 -24.25
CA GLY A 467 -17.57 -7.83 -24.15
C GLY A 467 -16.22 -7.82 -23.37
N ASN A 468 -15.42 -8.86 -23.60
CA ASN A 468 -14.13 -9.09 -22.93
C ASN A 468 -13.05 -8.01 -23.18
N ALA A 469 -12.38 -7.56 -22.11
CA ALA A 469 -11.32 -6.54 -22.20
C ALA A 469 -10.09 -6.89 -23.08
N PRO A 470 -9.42 -5.89 -23.73
CA PRO A 470 -8.39 -6.12 -24.72
C PRO A 470 -7.18 -6.94 -24.24
N GLY A 471 -7.02 -8.14 -24.84
CA GLY A 471 -5.89 -9.03 -24.58
C GLY A 471 -6.19 -10.19 -23.63
N VAL A 472 -7.41 -10.27 -23.09
CA VAL A 472 -8.05 -11.57 -22.87
C VAL A 472 -8.09 -12.30 -24.21
N LEU A 473 -7.87 -13.62 -24.20
CA LEU A 473 -8.02 -14.42 -25.43
C LEU A 473 -9.47 -14.81 -25.55
N ASP A 474 -10.24 -13.91 -26.14
CA ASP A 474 -11.55 -14.29 -26.62
C ASP A 474 -11.41 -15.39 -27.69
N ILE A 475 -12.25 -16.41 -27.55
CA ILE A 475 -12.36 -17.56 -28.45
C ILE A 475 -13.80 -17.78 -28.89
N LEU A 476 -14.72 -16.91 -28.45
CA LEU A 476 -16.16 -16.91 -28.61
C LEU A 476 -16.61 -15.71 -29.46
N ASN A 477 -15.89 -14.58 -29.39
CA ASN A 477 -15.91 -13.48 -30.37
C ASN A 477 -15.56 -13.98 -31.78
N ILE A 478 -16.58 -14.44 -32.50
CA ILE A 478 -16.51 -15.05 -33.83
C ILE A 478 -17.82 -14.91 -34.60
N GLU A 479 -17.75 -14.31 -35.80
CA GLU A 479 -18.82 -14.19 -36.81
C GLU A 479 -19.89 -15.32 -36.79
N ASP A 480 -21.18 -15.00 -36.55
CA ASP A 480 -22.29 -15.98 -36.50
C ASP A 480 -22.44 -16.77 -37.83
N ASP A 481 -22.15 -16.11 -38.95
CA ASP A 481 -22.26 -16.71 -40.30
C ASP A 481 -21.21 -17.83 -40.56
N GLY A 482 -20.11 -17.83 -39.79
CA GLY A 482 -19.03 -18.82 -39.86
C GLY A 482 -18.20 -18.76 -41.14
N THR A 483 -18.05 -17.60 -41.76
CA THR A 483 -17.11 -17.38 -42.87
C THR A 483 -15.66 -17.41 -42.42
N ASN A 484 -15.40 -17.17 -41.14
CA ASN A 484 -14.10 -17.35 -40.49
C ASN A 484 -13.47 -18.71 -40.84
N PRO A 485 -12.33 -18.75 -41.53
CA PRO A 485 -11.75 -20.02 -41.99
C PRO A 485 -11.00 -20.80 -40.89
N PHE A 486 -10.92 -20.28 -39.67
CA PHE A 486 -10.22 -20.89 -38.53
C PHE A 486 -11.16 -21.37 -37.42
N PHE A 487 -12.23 -20.63 -37.17
CA PHE A 487 -13.25 -20.97 -36.18
C PHE A 487 -14.52 -21.52 -36.87
N GLY A 488 -15.60 -21.75 -36.11
CA GLY A 488 -16.90 -22.14 -36.68
C GLY A 488 -17.74 -20.90 -37.01
N PRO A 489 -19.01 -21.08 -37.41
CA PRO A 489 -20.03 -20.13 -36.97
C PRO A 489 -20.13 -20.18 -35.45
N ASP A 490 -20.60 -19.11 -34.85
CA ASP A 490 -20.95 -19.14 -33.45
C ASP A 490 -22.07 -20.18 -33.15
N LEU A 491 -22.12 -20.64 -31.90
CA LEU A 491 -22.98 -21.72 -31.41
C LEU A 491 -24.02 -21.22 -30.37
N ARG A 492 -24.07 -19.91 -30.15
CA ARG A 492 -24.72 -19.15 -29.09
C ARG A 492 -25.09 -17.66 -29.47
N PRO A 493 -25.48 -17.31 -30.71
CA PRO A 493 -25.56 -15.92 -31.20
C PRO A 493 -26.76 -15.10 -30.67
N ASP A 494 -26.81 -14.96 -29.34
CA ASP A 494 -27.75 -14.29 -28.45
C ASP A 494 -27.15 -14.46 -27.01
N ASN A 495 -25.83 -14.25 -26.85
CA ASN A 495 -25.05 -14.33 -25.60
C ASN A 495 -24.06 -13.18 -25.34
N GLY A 496 -23.83 -12.27 -26.30
CA GLY A 496 -23.06 -11.02 -26.17
C GLY A 496 -23.89 -9.77 -26.53
N ARG A 497 -25.23 -9.86 -26.56
CA ARG A 497 -26.09 -8.83 -27.15
C ARG A 497 -26.40 -7.71 -26.17
N ASP A 498 -25.53 -6.73 -26.12
CA ASP A 498 -25.45 -5.74 -25.06
C ASP A 498 -26.26 -4.46 -25.37
N THR A 499 -26.49 -3.68 -24.33
CA THR A 499 -27.09 -2.34 -24.42
C THR A 499 -26.28 -1.39 -23.58
N VAL A 500 -25.53 -0.50 -24.25
CA VAL A 500 -24.61 0.45 -23.63
C VAL A 500 -25.07 1.88 -23.88
N GLU A 501 -25.18 2.69 -22.84
CA GLU A 501 -25.32 4.15 -22.90
C GLU A 501 -24.11 4.75 -22.17
N GLY A 502 -23.23 5.50 -22.85
CA GLY A 502 -22.06 6.16 -22.22
C GLY A 502 -22.55 7.24 -21.26
N GLY A 503 -22.84 8.42 -21.80
CA GLY A 503 -23.75 9.37 -21.17
C GLY A 503 -23.41 10.82 -21.46
N ALA A 504 -22.45 11.36 -20.72
CA ALA A 504 -22.07 12.77 -20.76
C ALA A 504 -20.58 13.01 -20.50
N GLY A 505 -19.74 12.59 -21.45
CA GLY A 505 -18.36 13.00 -21.65
C GLY A 505 -17.92 12.62 -23.06
N ASP A 506 -16.62 12.66 -23.35
CA ASP A 506 -16.08 12.21 -24.64
C ASP A 506 -15.85 10.67 -24.60
N ASP A 507 -16.93 9.88 -24.68
CA ASP A 507 -16.96 8.45 -24.34
C ASP A 507 -16.27 7.52 -25.37
N VAL A 508 -15.81 6.34 -24.94
CA VAL A 508 -15.24 5.28 -25.79
C VAL A 508 -15.92 3.94 -25.52
N ILE A 509 -16.66 3.42 -26.51
CA ILE A 509 -17.49 2.21 -26.37
C ILE A 509 -17.12 1.17 -27.44
N PHE A 510 -16.92 -0.07 -27.01
CA PHE A 510 -16.73 -1.25 -27.87
C PHE A 510 -17.85 -2.26 -27.61
N GLY A 511 -18.54 -2.71 -28.67
CA GLY A 511 -19.57 -3.77 -28.63
C GLY A 511 -18.95 -5.13 -28.34
N ALA A 512 -18.57 -5.85 -29.40
CA ALA A 512 -17.65 -6.99 -29.49
C ALA A 512 -18.20 -8.07 -30.44
N ASP A 513 -19.22 -8.83 -30.02
CA ASP A 513 -19.89 -9.85 -30.82
C ASP A 513 -21.36 -10.09 -30.39
N ASP A 514 -22.23 -10.36 -31.37
CA ASP A 514 -23.70 -10.28 -31.36
C ASP A 514 -24.27 -8.88 -31.69
N ASP A 515 -25.59 -8.79 -31.99
CA ASP A 515 -26.25 -7.58 -32.51
C ASP A 515 -26.40 -6.44 -31.44
N ASP A 516 -25.40 -5.57 -31.26
CA ASP A 516 -25.35 -4.61 -30.14
C ASP A 516 -26.19 -3.34 -30.29
N LEU A 517 -26.45 -2.68 -29.15
CA LEU A 517 -27.14 -1.40 -29.07
C LEU A 517 -26.32 -0.38 -28.28
N LEU A 518 -25.53 0.42 -29.00
CA LEU A 518 -24.61 1.41 -28.43
C LEU A 518 -25.15 2.83 -28.56
N PHE A 519 -25.09 3.60 -27.47
CA PHE A 519 -25.35 5.03 -27.42
C PHE A 519 -24.15 5.73 -26.75
N GLY A 520 -23.57 6.75 -27.38
CA GLY A 520 -22.61 7.64 -26.71
C GLY A 520 -23.37 8.57 -25.77
N GLY A 521 -23.68 9.77 -26.23
CA GLY A 521 -24.77 10.57 -25.67
C GLY A 521 -24.57 12.07 -25.83
N ALA A 522 -23.57 12.61 -25.14
CA ALA A 522 -23.33 14.05 -25.05
C ALA A 522 -21.87 14.45 -24.80
N GLY A 523 -20.97 14.00 -25.67
CA GLY A 523 -19.65 14.58 -25.93
C GLY A 523 -19.20 14.21 -27.33
N ASP A 524 -17.90 14.32 -27.63
CA ASP A 524 -17.35 13.93 -28.94
C ASP A 524 -17.01 12.40 -28.91
N ASP A 525 -18.04 11.56 -29.01
CA ASP A 525 -17.98 10.11 -28.66
C ASP A 525 -17.25 9.22 -29.71
N LEU A 526 -16.72 8.06 -29.29
CA LEU A 526 -16.20 6.99 -30.15
C LEU A 526 -16.91 5.66 -29.89
N LEU A 527 -17.68 5.17 -30.87
CA LEU A 527 -18.38 3.88 -30.83
C LEU A 527 -17.83 2.95 -31.93
N ASP A 528 -17.50 1.71 -31.55
CA ASP A 528 -17.05 0.63 -32.45
C ASP A 528 -17.88 -0.63 -32.16
N GLY A 529 -18.67 -1.12 -33.12
CA GLY A 529 -19.51 -2.31 -32.96
C GLY A 529 -18.72 -3.63 -32.99
N GLU A 530 -17.64 -3.64 -33.78
CA GLU A 530 -16.77 -4.78 -34.09
C GLU A 530 -17.40 -5.88 -34.98
N ILE A 531 -18.30 -6.74 -34.48
CA ILE A 531 -18.80 -7.95 -35.18
C ILE A 531 -20.29 -8.23 -34.96
N ASP A 532 -20.96 -8.60 -36.06
CA ASP A 532 -22.40 -8.87 -36.22
C ASP A 532 -23.21 -7.55 -36.30
N ASN A 533 -24.55 -7.58 -36.25
CA ASN A 533 -25.37 -6.50 -36.83
C ASN A 533 -25.77 -5.40 -35.83
N ASP A 534 -25.04 -4.29 -35.81
CA ASP A 534 -25.08 -3.33 -34.72
C ASP A 534 -25.99 -2.12 -34.92
N THR A 535 -26.37 -1.46 -33.81
CA THR A 535 -27.11 -0.20 -33.80
C THR A 535 -26.40 0.86 -32.95
N LEU A 536 -25.48 1.59 -33.58
CA LEU A 536 -24.74 2.69 -32.97
C LEU A 536 -25.47 4.03 -33.06
N ARG A 537 -25.40 4.83 -31.99
CA ARG A 537 -25.78 6.25 -32.01
C ARG A 537 -24.80 7.09 -31.22
N GLY A 538 -24.28 8.17 -31.80
CA GLY A 538 -23.55 9.20 -31.04
C GLY A 538 -24.54 10.02 -30.20
N GLY A 539 -24.75 11.29 -30.54
CA GLY A 539 -25.95 12.01 -30.10
C GLY A 539 -25.84 13.52 -30.12
N ILE A 540 -24.90 14.07 -29.34
CA ILE A 540 -24.62 15.51 -29.22
C ILE A 540 -23.11 15.77 -29.04
N GLY A 541 -22.36 15.58 -30.10
CA GLY A 541 -21.00 16.10 -30.29
C GLY A 541 -20.54 15.80 -31.71
N ASP A 542 -19.26 15.99 -31.98
CA ASP A 542 -18.66 15.63 -33.27
C ASP A 542 -18.24 14.14 -33.24
N ASP A 543 -19.24 13.24 -33.35
CA ASP A 543 -19.14 11.82 -32.99
C ASP A 543 -18.39 10.95 -34.03
N THR A 544 -17.72 9.88 -33.60
CA THR A 544 -17.10 8.85 -34.47
C THR A 544 -17.78 7.48 -34.27
N LEU A 545 -18.39 6.94 -35.33
CA LEU A 545 -19.09 5.65 -35.31
C LEU A 545 -18.47 4.70 -36.33
N ILE A 546 -18.17 3.48 -35.92
CA ILE A 546 -17.63 2.39 -36.73
C ILE A 546 -18.57 1.19 -36.56
N GLY A 547 -19.19 0.70 -37.64
CA GLY A 547 -20.02 -0.51 -37.60
C GLY A 547 -19.15 -1.74 -37.39
N GLY A 548 -18.51 -2.19 -38.47
CA GLY A 548 -17.49 -3.23 -38.41
C GLY A 548 -17.78 -4.36 -39.41
N GLN A 549 -18.43 -5.41 -38.95
CA GLN A 549 -18.84 -6.57 -39.76
C GLN A 549 -20.31 -6.93 -39.50
N GLY A 550 -21.24 -6.33 -40.23
CA GLY A 550 -22.67 -6.59 -40.06
C GLY A 550 -23.50 -5.81 -41.07
N ASP A 551 -24.82 -6.03 -41.10
CA ASP A 551 -25.73 -5.08 -41.77
C ASP A 551 -26.11 -3.97 -40.75
N ASP A 552 -25.27 -2.94 -40.61
CA ASP A 552 -25.26 -2.03 -39.45
C ASP A 552 -26.19 -0.81 -39.56
N SER A 553 -26.52 -0.20 -38.43
CA SER A 553 -27.46 0.93 -38.32
C SER A 553 -26.91 2.13 -37.55
N LEU A 554 -25.95 2.83 -38.15
CA LEU A 554 -25.30 4.03 -37.59
C LEU A 554 -26.19 5.28 -37.67
N ILE A 555 -26.18 6.08 -36.61
CA ILE A 555 -26.85 7.39 -36.53
C ILE A 555 -25.96 8.35 -35.71
N GLY A 556 -25.32 9.35 -36.31
CA GLY A 556 -24.55 10.38 -35.59
C GLY A 556 -25.47 11.24 -34.69
N GLY A 557 -25.81 12.46 -35.12
CA GLY A 557 -26.98 13.15 -34.57
C GLY A 557 -26.95 14.67 -34.60
N GLN A 558 -26.00 15.28 -33.88
CA GLN A 558 -25.88 16.74 -33.70
C GLN A 558 -24.43 17.19 -33.45
N GLY A 559 -23.57 16.99 -34.43
CA GLY A 559 -22.28 17.65 -34.62
C GLY A 559 -21.77 17.28 -36.00
N ASP A 560 -20.52 17.58 -36.31
CA ASP A 560 -19.91 17.24 -37.60
C ASP A 560 -19.41 15.77 -37.56
N ASP A 561 -20.34 14.82 -37.73
CA ASP A 561 -20.15 13.39 -37.40
C ASP A 561 -19.26 12.62 -38.42
N SER A 562 -18.59 11.54 -37.99
CA SER A 562 -17.80 10.62 -38.82
C SER A 562 -18.30 9.18 -38.70
N GLN A 563 -18.94 8.66 -39.75
CA GLN A 563 -19.49 7.29 -39.80
C GLN A 563 -18.77 6.42 -40.84
N ASP A 564 -18.36 5.21 -40.45
CA ASP A 564 -17.79 4.16 -41.30
C ASP A 564 -18.63 2.88 -41.09
N GLY A 565 -19.32 2.39 -42.12
CA GLY A 565 -20.16 1.18 -42.03
C GLY A 565 -19.29 -0.06 -41.86
N GLY A 566 -18.53 -0.43 -42.89
CA GLY A 566 -17.53 -1.48 -42.83
C GLY A 566 -17.77 -2.59 -43.84
N ILE A 567 -18.31 -3.72 -43.40
CA ILE A 567 -18.60 -4.90 -44.23
C ILE A 567 -20.03 -5.41 -43.99
N GLY A 568 -20.95 -5.04 -44.88
CA GLY A 568 -22.33 -5.55 -44.95
C GLY A 568 -23.28 -4.53 -45.59
N ASP A 569 -24.59 -4.79 -45.62
CA ASP A 569 -25.55 -3.89 -46.29
C ASP A 569 -26.00 -2.74 -45.35
N ASP A 570 -25.17 -1.71 -45.17
CA ASP A 570 -25.26 -0.75 -44.05
C ASP A 570 -26.30 0.37 -44.19
N THR A 571 -26.67 1.01 -43.07
CA THR A 571 -27.54 2.20 -43.04
C THR A 571 -27.00 3.31 -42.13
N LEU A 572 -26.31 4.28 -42.74
CA LEU A 572 -25.71 5.45 -42.06
C LEU A 572 -26.61 6.70 -42.11
N ARG A 573 -26.57 7.52 -41.05
CA ARG A 573 -27.35 8.78 -40.91
C ARG A 573 -26.62 9.86 -40.11
N GLY A 574 -26.13 10.90 -40.76
CA GLY A 574 -25.56 12.08 -40.08
C GLY A 574 -26.59 12.94 -39.32
N ASN A 575 -27.66 13.33 -40.01
CA ASN A 575 -28.75 14.19 -39.54
C ASN A 575 -28.42 15.69 -39.45
N ARG A 576 -27.44 16.12 -38.65
CA ARG A 576 -27.14 17.55 -38.43
C ARG A 576 -25.67 17.87 -38.09
N GLY A 577 -24.86 17.89 -39.13
CA GLY A 577 -23.57 18.56 -39.17
C GLY A 577 -23.10 18.68 -40.60
N ASP A 578 -21.87 19.13 -40.81
CA ASP A 578 -21.15 18.88 -42.06
C ASP A 578 -20.58 17.44 -41.98
N ASP A 579 -21.43 16.43 -42.18
CA ASP A 579 -21.19 15.02 -41.79
C ASP A 579 -20.29 14.26 -42.80
N THR A 580 -19.52 13.26 -42.34
CA THR A 580 -18.75 12.33 -43.18
C THR A 580 -19.32 10.91 -43.08
N LEU A 581 -19.70 10.33 -44.23
CA LEU A 581 -20.34 9.01 -44.31
C LEU A 581 -19.57 8.13 -45.31
N ASN A 582 -18.99 7.02 -44.85
CA ASN A 582 -18.41 5.96 -45.68
C ASN A 582 -19.26 4.69 -45.54
N GLY A 583 -19.75 4.13 -46.64
CA GLY A 583 -20.47 2.84 -46.62
C GLY A 583 -19.50 1.71 -46.31
N GLY A 584 -18.80 1.20 -47.32
CA GLY A 584 -17.76 0.20 -47.14
C GLY A 584 -17.78 -0.88 -48.23
N ASP A 585 -17.89 -2.14 -47.81
CA ASP A 585 -18.08 -3.30 -48.68
C ASP A 585 -19.54 -3.83 -48.54
N GLY A 586 -20.51 -3.29 -49.30
CA GLY A 586 -21.89 -3.80 -49.33
C GLY A 586 -22.90 -2.92 -50.10
N ASP A 587 -24.19 -3.30 -50.17
CA ASP A 587 -25.22 -2.53 -50.89
C ASP A 587 -25.79 -1.39 -50.00
N ASP A 588 -24.98 -0.34 -49.76
CA ASP A 588 -25.16 0.59 -48.64
C ASP A 588 -26.26 1.65 -48.78
N ARG A 589 -26.68 2.21 -47.64
CA ARG A 589 -27.68 3.27 -47.55
C ARG A 589 -27.24 4.47 -46.69
N LEU A 590 -26.71 5.49 -47.34
CA LEU A 590 -26.21 6.70 -46.71
C LEU A 590 -27.24 7.86 -46.77
N LEU A 591 -27.45 8.54 -45.65
CA LEU A 591 -28.24 9.78 -45.55
C LEU A 591 -27.47 10.83 -44.76
N GLY A 592 -27.09 11.94 -45.37
CA GLY A 592 -26.46 13.07 -44.66
C GLY A 592 -27.51 13.80 -43.83
N GLY A 593 -28.03 14.90 -44.32
CA GLY A 593 -29.37 15.37 -43.96
C GLY A 593 -29.53 16.87 -43.92
N SER A 594 -28.69 17.56 -43.14
CA SER A 594 -28.63 19.02 -43.15
C SER A 594 -27.29 19.55 -42.63
N GLY A 595 -26.59 20.25 -43.52
CA GLY A 595 -25.18 20.60 -43.45
C GLY A 595 -24.50 20.16 -44.74
N ASN A 596 -23.19 20.37 -44.88
CA ASN A 596 -22.48 20.13 -46.14
C ASN A 596 -21.81 18.75 -46.09
N ASP A 597 -22.52 17.71 -46.52
CA ASP A 597 -22.18 16.33 -46.19
C ASP A 597 -21.20 15.71 -47.21
N SER A 598 -20.28 14.87 -46.74
CA SER A 598 -19.27 14.16 -47.53
C SER A 598 -19.54 12.66 -47.58
N PHE A 599 -19.87 12.14 -48.76
CA PHE A 599 -20.18 10.73 -48.98
C PHE A 599 -19.04 9.99 -49.68
N MET A 600 -18.81 8.77 -49.23
CA MET A 600 -18.08 7.73 -49.95
C MET A 600 -18.98 6.50 -49.98
N GLY A 601 -19.35 6.06 -51.19
CA GLY A 601 -20.19 4.87 -51.37
C GLY A 601 -19.46 3.62 -50.91
N GLY A 602 -18.64 3.05 -51.78
CA GLY A 602 -17.86 1.85 -51.46
C GLY A 602 -17.96 0.82 -52.57
N ASP A 603 -17.75 -0.44 -52.23
CA ASP A 603 -17.79 -1.59 -53.13
C ASP A 603 -19.21 -2.24 -53.16
N GLY A 604 -20.22 -1.56 -53.72
CA GLY A 604 -21.58 -2.12 -53.89
C GLY A 604 -22.53 -1.38 -54.84
N ASP A 605 -23.84 -1.68 -54.76
CA ASP A 605 -24.94 -0.98 -55.46
C ASP A 605 -25.59 0.11 -54.55
N ASP A 606 -24.80 1.10 -54.11
CA ASP A 606 -25.15 2.03 -53.01
C ASP A 606 -26.33 3.00 -53.27
N THR A 607 -26.94 3.49 -52.19
CA THR A 607 -27.94 4.58 -52.23
C THR A 607 -27.54 5.76 -51.35
N MET A 608 -27.02 6.82 -51.97
CA MET A 608 -26.62 8.07 -51.31
C MET A 608 -27.68 9.16 -51.45
N LEU A 609 -28.12 9.72 -50.31
CA LEU A 609 -29.03 10.86 -50.24
C LEU A 609 -28.35 11.99 -49.47
N GLY A 610 -28.11 13.12 -50.15
CA GLY A 610 -27.55 14.34 -49.56
C GLY A 610 -28.50 14.98 -48.54
N GLY A 611 -28.94 16.21 -48.80
CA GLY A 611 -29.81 16.90 -47.85
C GLY A 611 -30.66 17.98 -48.48
N ALA A 612 -30.26 19.22 -48.21
CA ALA A 612 -30.81 20.46 -48.74
C ALA A 612 -29.72 21.54 -48.84
N ASP A 613 -28.47 21.13 -48.93
CA ASP A 613 -27.32 21.96 -48.61
C ASP A 613 -26.23 21.76 -49.69
N ARG A 614 -24.99 21.40 -49.39
CA ARG A 614 -23.91 21.35 -50.42
C ARG A 614 -23.06 20.10 -50.27
N ASP A 615 -23.50 19.04 -50.93
CA ASP A 615 -23.00 17.71 -50.63
C ASP A 615 -21.94 17.26 -51.65
N GLU A 616 -20.91 16.56 -51.19
CA GLU A 616 -19.83 16.01 -52.03
C GLU A 616 -19.91 14.48 -52.05
N PHE A 617 -20.15 13.91 -53.24
CA PHE A 617 -20.26 12.47 -53.45
C PHE A 617 -18.99 11.95 -54.13
N THR A 618 -18.31 11.02 -53.47
CA THR A 618 -17.04 10.41 -53.90
C THR A 618 -17.11 8.89 -53.78
N GLY A 619 -16.07 8.17 -54.22
CA GLY A 619 -16.02 6.70 -54.14
C GLY A 619 -17.03 5.95 -55.01
N VAL A 620 -17.86 6.66 -55.76
CA VAL A 620 -19.02 6.10 -56.47
C VAL A 620 -18.62 5.12 -57.57
N ASN A 621 -19.44 4.09 -57.75
CA ASN A 621 -19.19 2.93 -58.58
C ASN A 621 -20.34 2.68 -59.57
N ALA A 622 -20.61 1.42 -59.92
CA ALA A 622 -21.38 1.02 -61.09
C ALA A 622 -22.64 0.21 -60.77
N GLY A 623 -23.42 0.71 -59.81
CA GLY A 623 -24.79 0.31 -59.49
C GLY A 623 -25.58 1.41 -58.77
N ASP A 624 -24.84 2.40 -58.27
CA ASP A 624 -25.27 3.36 -57.27
C ASP A 624 -26.37 4.32 -57.76
N VAL A 625 -27.08 4.85 -56.77
CA VAL A 625 -28.12 5.87 -56.92
C VAL A 625 -27.78 7.08 -56.03
N VAL A 626 -27.42 8.20 -56.67
CA VAL A 626 -27.04 9.45 -56.01
C VAL A 626 -28.15 10.50 -56.16
N ASN A 627 -28.51 11.18 -55.06
CA ASN A 627 -29.50 12.25 -55.10
C ASN A 627 -29.19 13.38 -54.09
N GLY A 628 -28.84 14.57 -54.62
CA GLY A 628 -28.55 15.77 -53.82
C GLY A 628 -29.78 16.50 -53.27
N ASN A 629 -30.95 16.32 -53.92
CA ASN A 629 -32.24 17.00 -53.66
C ASN A 629 -32.35 18.43 -54.26
N GLU A 630 -33.53 19.08 -54.19
CA GLU A 630 -33.76 20.46 -54.72
C GLU A 630 -34.29 21.41 -53.62
N ALA A 631 -33.67 21.38 -52.43
CA ALA A 631 -34.04 22.25 -51.32
C ALA A 631 -32.82 23.05 -50.84
N GLY A 632 -33.07 24.22 -50.22
CA GLY A 632 -32.07 24.98 -49.45
C GLY A 632 -30.98 25.70 -50.27
N ASP A 633 -29.70 25.40 -50.02
CA ASP A 633 -28.52 25.98 -50.70
C ASP A 633 -27.87 25.00 -51.68
N ASP A 634 -28.73 24.20 -52.32
CA ASP A 634 -28.53 23.23 -53.41
C ASP A 634 -27.33 23.50 -54.34
N PHE A 635 -26.17 22.92 -54.00
CA PHE A 635 -25.03 22.90 -54.92
C PHE A 635 -24.14 21.68 -54.72
N ASP A 636 -24.61 20.57 -55.24
CA ASP A 636 -24.05 19.27 -55.01
C ASP A 636 -22.99 18.91 -56.06
N CYS A 637 -21.99 18.14 -55.62
CA CYS A 637 -20.81 17.82 -56.42
C CYS A 637 -20.58 16.31 -56.44
N LEU A 638 -20.75 15.70 -57.62
CA LEU A 638 -20.38 14.31 -57.85
C LEU A 638 -18.96 14.27 -58.43
N ASP A 639 -17.97 13.79 -57.66
CA ASP A 639 -16.61 13.56 -58.15
C ASP A 639 -16.46 12.11 -58.65
N LEU A 640 -16.33 11.98 -59.97
CA LEU A 640 -16.08 10.69 -60.65
C LEU A 640 -14.58 10.37 -60.76
N THR A 641 -13.72 11.03 -59.99
CA THR A 641 -12.27 10.80 -59.99
C THR A 641 -11.94 9.48 -59.30
N GLY A 642 -11.81 8.42 -60.11
CA GLY A 642 -11.44 7.08 -59.63
C GLY A 642 -12.44 6.02 -60.06
N SER A 643 -13.72 6.38 -60.16
CA SER A 643 -14.88 5.53 -60.53
C SER A 643 -14.80 4.78 -61.87
N ALA A 644 -13.76 4.98 -62.67
CA ALA A 644 -13.58 4.23 -63.91
C ALA A 644 -12.93 2.86 -63.61
N PRO A 645 -13.54 1.73 -64.03
CA PRO A 645 -12.94 0.40 -63.86
C PRO A 645 -11.49 0.31 -64.37
N GLU A 646 -10.65 -0.56 -63.80
CA GLU A 646 -9.22 -0.63 -64.13
C GLU A 646 -8.99 -0.77 -65.65
N GLY A 647 -8.36 0.23 -66.26
CA GLY A 647 -8.09 0.27 -67.71
C GLY A 647 -9.28 0.64 -68.60
N GLY A 648 -10.46 0.83 -68.01
CA GLY A 648 -11.72 1.21 -68.65
C GLY A 648 -11.93 2.72 -68.82
N ARG A 649 -13.20 3.14 -68.92
CA ARG A 649 -13.61 4.55 -69.03
C ARG A 649 -15.08 4.77 -68.63
N LEU A 650 -15.48 6.02 -68.45
CA LEU A 650 -16.86 6.47 -68.23
C LEU A 650 -17.40 7.35 -69.38
N GLU A 651 -18.72 7.46 -69.50
CA GLU A 651 -19.44 8.40 -70.38
C GLU A 651 -20.73 8.88 -69.69
N ILE A 652 -20.99 10.20 -69.67
CA ILE A 652 -22.13 10.79 -68.94
C ILE A 652 -23.23 11.21 -69.92
N GLU A 653 -24.46 10.73 -69.73
CA GLU A 653 -25.67 11.20 -70.43
C GLU A 653 -26.60 11.96 -69.47
N TYR A 654 -26.64 13.29 -69.60
CA TYR A 654 -27.55 14.16 -68.85
C TYR A 654 -28.98 14.13 -69.41
N ASP A 655 -30.01 14.25 -68.56
CA ASP A 655 -31.41 14.33 -69.00
C ASP A 655 -31.62 15.59 -69.87
N PRO A 656 -32.18 15.47 -71.09
CA PRO A 656 -32.42 16.61 -71.96
C PRO A 656 -33.49 17.61 -71.45
N LEU A 657 -34.14 17.32 -70.32
CA LEU A 657 -35.14 18.14 -69.65
C LEU A 657 -34.64 18.72 -68.31
N ASN A 658 -33.79 18.02 -67.56
CA ASN A 658 -33.06 18.59 -66.43
C ASN A 658 -31.54 18.34 -66.52
N GLY A 659 -30.75 19.41 -66.46
CA GLY A 659 -29.29 19.33 -66.54
C GLY A 659 -28.62 18.83 -65.27
N GLU A 660 -29.35 18.84 -64.14
CA GLU A 660 -28.89 18.32 -62.85
C GLU A 660 -29.16 16.80 -62.67
N ASN A 661 -29.77 16.14 -63.68
CA ASN A 661 -30.03 14.70 -63.66
C ASN A 661 -29.29 13.99 -64.79
N GLY A 662 -28.94 12.72 -64.61
CA GLY A 662 -28.35 11.92 -65.68
C GLY A 662 -27.96 10.50 -65.27
N THR A 663 -27.23 9.85 -66.17
CA THR A 663 -26.69 8.50 -65.99
C THR A 663 -25.22 8.51 -66.35
N VAL A 664 -24.37 7.92 -65.50
CA VAL A 664 -22.97 7.62 -65.81
C VAL A 664 -22.89 6.19 -66.32
N PHE A 665 -22.37 5.98 -67.53
CA PHE A 665 -22.16 4.67 -68.12
C PHE A 665 -20.70 4.25 -67.98
N TYR A 666 -20.45 3.10 -67.35
CA TYR A 666 -19.12 2.55 -67.15
C TYR A 666 -18.78 1.53 -68.24
N PHE A 667 -17.50 1.47 -68.62
CA PHE A 667 -16.99 0.55 -69.64
C PHE A 667 -15.67 -0.08 -69.22
N ASP A 668 -15.49 -1.36 -69.53
CA ASP A 668 -14.27 -2.14 -69.26
C ASP A 668 -13.09 -1.80 -70.22
N GLU A 669 -11.93 -2.43 -70.00
CA GLU A 669 -10.73 -2.28 -70.84
C GLU A 669 -10.93 -2.64 -72.33
N ASP A 670 -11.99 -3.41 -72.65
CA ASP A 670 -12.36 -3.88 -73.99
C ASP A 670 -13.52 -3.05 -74.61
N ASP A 671 -13.89 -1.91 -74.00
CA ASP A 671 -14.97 -1.00 -74.42
C ASP A 671 -16.40 -1.61 -74.29
N ASN A 672 -16.60 -2.66 -73.50
CA ASN A 672 -17.93 -3.23 -73.20
C ASN A 672 -18.58 -2.49 -72.01
N PRO A 673 -19.92 -2.31 -71.98
CA PRO A 673 -20.61 -1.77 -70.82
C PRO A 673 -20.38 -2.62 -69.57
N ALA A 674 -19.95 -1.98 -68.48
CA ALA A 674 -19.64 -2.60 -67.20
C ALA A 674 -20.75 -2.38 -66.14
N GLY A 675 -21.49 -1.26 -66.23
CA GLY A 675 -22.60 -0.91 -65.35
C GLY A 675 -23.08 0.52 -65.61
N GLU A 676 -24.02 1.01 -64.81
CA GLU A 676 -24.55 2.38 -64.87
C GLU A 676 -24.85 2.92 -63.45
N LEU A 677 -24.59 4.20 -63.22
CA LEU A 677 -24.97 4.95 -62.00
C LEU A 677 -26.04 5.97 -62.37
N GLU A 678 -27.11 6.09 -61.59
CA GLU A 678 -28.13 7.14 -61.75
C GLU A 678 -27.85 8.30 -60.78
N PHE A 679 -27.79 9.53 -61.29
CA PHE A 679 -27.71 10.73 -60.44
C PHE A 679 -28.88 11.69 -60.70
N THR A 680 -29.37 12.31 -59.63
CA THR A 680 -30.45 13.29 -59.68
C THR A 680 -30.16 14.49 -58.79
N ASN A 681 -30.52 15.68 -59.28
CA ASN A 681 -30.31 16.96 -58.59
C ASN A 681 -28.84 17.12 -58.14
N ILE A 682 -27.92 17.15 -59.12
CA ILE A 682 -26.49 17.40 -58.93
C ILE A 682 -26.04 18.54 -59.87
N GLU A 683 -25.59 19.67 -59.31
CA GLU A 683 -25.23 20.87 -60.06
C GLU A 683 -23.87 20.74 -60.79
N LYS A 684 -22.98 19.84 -60.33
CA LYS A 684 -21.57 19.84 -60.73
C LYS A 684 -20.90 18.46 -60.77
N VAL A 685 -20.11 18.24 -61.83
CA VAL A 685 -19.24 17.06 -62.06
C VAL A 685 -17.89 17.55 -62.67
N VAL A 686 -16.70 17.10 -62.22
CA VAL A 686 -15.43 17.89 -62.30
C VAL A 686 -14.15 17.13 -62.76
N PRO A 687 -13.29 17.72 -63.64
CA PRO A 687 -11.81 17.72 -63.43
C PRO A 687 -11.02 18.93 -64.02
N CYS A 688 -9.80 19.22 -63.54
CA CYS A 688 -8.99 20.45 -63.85
C CYS A 688 -7.83 20.24 -64.85
N PHE A 689 -6.95 21.21 -65.25
CA PHE A 689 -7.03 22.69 -65.25
C PHE A 689 -8.18 23.01 -66.18
N THR A 690 -9.23 23.50 -65.57
CA THR A 690 -10.58 23.10 -65.94
C THR A 690 -10.86 23.50 -67.39
N PRO A 691 -11.16 22.52 -68.27
CA PRO A 691 -11.81 22.78 -69.55
C PRO A 691 -12.92 23.80 -69.32
N GLY A 692 -12.80 25.00 -69.91
CA GLY A 692 -13.62 26.15 -69.52
C GLY A 692 -12.91 27.51 -69.48
N THR A 693 -11.61 27.57 -69.17
CA THR A 693 -10.79 28.81 -69.17
C THR A 693 -10.98 29.62 -70.48
N ARG A 694 -11.41 30.89 -70.42
CA ARG A 694 -11.80 31.67 -71.63
C ARG A 694 -10.71 32.64 -72.10
N ILE A 695 -10.24 32.48 -73.33
CA ILE A 695 -9.22 33.31 -73.98
C ILE A 695 -9.84 34.24 -75.02
N ALA A 696 -9.50 35.53 -74.98
CA ALA A 696 -10.04 36.52 -75.91
C ALA A 696 -9.43 36.43 -77.33
N THR A 697 -10.26 36.18 -78.34
CA THR A 697 -9.87 36.17 -79.76
C THR A 697 -10.50 37.34 -80.53
N PRO A 698 -9.98 37.72 -81.73
CA PRO A 698 -10.62 38.71 -82.60
C PRO A 698 -12.02 38.33 -83.13
N LYS A 699 -12.56 37.17 -82.75
CA LYS A 699 -13.92 36.70 -83.03
C LYS A 699 -14.82 36.63 -81.79
N GLY A 700 -14.29 36.92 -80.59
CA GLY A 700 -14.92 36.68 -79.28
C GLY A 700 -14.04 35.80 -78.39
N GLU A 701 -14.41 35.67 -77.12
CA GLU A 701 -13.83 34.66 -76.21
C GLU A 701 -14.10 33.24 -76.73
N ARG A 702 -13.14 32.35 -76.49
CA ARG A 702 -13.23 30.90 -76.73
C ARG A 702 -12.58 30.17 -75.56
N SER A 703 -13.00 28.96 -75.25
CA SER A 703 -12.29 28.17 -74.25
C SER A 703 -10.87 27.80 -74.72
N VAL A 704 -9.97 27.51 -73.78
CA VAL A 704 -8.55 27.23 -74.05
C VAL A 704 -8.36 25.88 -74.75
N GLU A 705 -9.13 24.86 -74.38
CA GLU A 705 -9.15 23.51 -74.98
C GLU A 705 -9.54 23.52 -76.47
N ASP A 706 -10.25 24.58 -76.87
CA ASP A 706 -10.84 24.78 -78.18
C ASP A 706 -9.84 25.45 -79.18
N LEU A 707 -8.69 25.93 -78.69
CA LEU A 707 -7.70 26.70 -79.47
C LEU A 707 -6.69 25.80 -80.19
N GLN A 708 -6.44 26.09 -81.47
CA GLN A 708 -5.54 25.30 -82.31
C GLN A 708 -4.33 26.10 -82.83
N LEU A 709 -3.26 25.40 -83.22
CA LEU A 709 -2.07 26.02 -83.82
C LEU A 709 -2.47 26.80 -85.10
N GLY A 710 -2.16 28.10 -85.12
CA GLY A 710 -2.56 29.03 -86.17
C GLY A 710 -3.81 29.88 -85.85
N ASP A 711 -4.52 29.61 -84.75
CA ASP A 711 -5.54 30.54 -84.25
C ASP A 711 -4.90 31.85 -83.77
N ARG A 712 -5.71 32.91 -83.71
CA ARG A 712 -5.24 34.25 -83.36
C ARG A 712 -5.93 34.75 -82.10
N VAL A 713 -5.16 35.26 -81.16
CA VAL A 713 -5.64 35.82 -79.89
C VAL A 713 -5.38 37.33 -79.83
N ILE A 714 -6.07 38.03 -78.94
CA ILE A 714 -5.82 39.45 -78.64
C ILE A 714 -4.68 39.54 -77.63
N THR A 715 -3.72 40.44 -77.86
CA THR A 715 -2.59 40.68 -76.96
C THR A 715 -2.45 42.15 -76.58
N ARG A 716 -1.94 42.42 -75.38
CA ARG A 716 -1.82 43.77 -74.82
C ARG A 716 -0.81 44.65 -75.58
N ASP A 717 0.31 44.06 -76.02
CA ASP A 717 1.46 44.81 -76.53
C ASP A 717 1.48 44.94 -78.06
N ASN A 718 1.13 43.88 -78.80
CA ASN A 718 1.10 43.88 -80.27
C ASN A 718 -0.31 43.69 -80.88
N GLY A 719 -1.36 43.64 -80.07
CA GLY A 719 -2.76 43.70 -80.48
C GLY A 719 -3.36 42.36 -80.91
N ILE A 720 -2.77 41.70 -81.91
CA ILE A 720 -3.21 40.36 -82.37
C ILE A 720 -2.00 39.52 -82.78
N GLN A 721 -1.83 38.35 -82.16
CA GLN A 721 -0.77 37.38 -82.44
C GLN A 721 -1.37 36.02 -82.85
N GLU A 722 -0.53 35.14 -83.42
CA GLU A 722 -0.91 33.82 -83.94
C GLU A 722 -0.25 32.72 -83.11
N ILE A 723 -1.03 31.74 -82.63
CA ILE A 723 -0.54 30.61 -81.83
C ILE A 723 0.44 29.78 -82.65
N ARG A 724 1.63 29.55 -82.11
CA ARG A 724 2.74 28.78 -82.72
C ARG A 724 2.91 27.39 -82.12
N TRP A 725 2.41 27.15 -80.92
CA TRP A 725 2.43 25.85 -80.24
C TRP A 725 1.35 25.81 -79.14
N VAL A 726 0.84 24.61 -78.87
CA VAL A 726 -0.09 24.26 -77.79
C VAL A 726 0.37 22.90 -77.23
N GLY A 727 0.28 22.71 -75.92
CA GLY A 727 0.45 21.42 -75.25
C GLY A 727 -0.49 21.32 -74.05
N ALA A 728 -0.79 20.08 -73.65
CA ALA A 728 -1.57 19.74 -72.47
C ALA A 728 -0.88 18.56 -71.76
N GLN A 729 -0.73 18.63 -70.45
CA GLN A 729 -0.13 17.58 -69.63
C GLN A 729 -0.97 17.39 -68.37
N GLU A 730 -1.45 16.16 -68.19
CA GLU A 730 -2.16 15.72 -66.99
C GLU A 730 -1.21 15.44 -65.83
N PHE A 731 -1.67 15.79 -64.63
CA PHE A 731 -1.05 15.53 -63.33
C PHE A 731 -2.16 14.98 -62.43
N SER A 732 -1.97 13.80 -61.85
CA SER A 732 -2.85 13.30 -60.80
C SER A 732 -2.52 13.94 -59.43
N GLY A 733 -3.39 13.74 -58.44
CA GLY A 733 -3.08 14.01 -57.04
C GLY A 733 -1.80 13.31 -56.58
N GLU A 734 -1.53 12.09 -57.07
CA GLU A 734 -0.28 11.36 -56.80
C GLU A 734 0.96 12.05 -57.40
N ASP A 735 0.83 12.63 -58.60
CA ASP A 735 1.91 13.45 -59.19
C ASP A 735 2.12 14.76 -58.42
N PHE A 736 1.05 15.38 -57.89
CA PHE A 736 1.15 16.56 -57.03
C PHE A 736 1.73 16.25 -55.65
N ALA A 737 1.43 15.11 -55.05
CA ALA A 737 2.08 14.61 -53.84
C ALA A 737 3.59 14.38 -54.06
N ARG A 738 3.99 13.97 -55.27
CA ARG A 738 5.41 13.82 -55.65
C ARG A 738 6.10 15.13 -56.03
N ALA A 739 5.36 16.14 -56.46
CA ALA A 739 5.86 17.40 -56.98
C ALA A 739 5.06 18.61 -56.45
N GLU A 740 4.96 18.74 -55.13
CA GLU A 740 4.13 19.74 -54.44
C GLU A 740 4.31 21.18 -54.94
N HIS A 741 5.49 21.53 -55.46
CA HIS A 741 5.79 22.86 -55.99
C HIS A 741 5.07 23.18 -57.31
N LEU A 742 4.27 22.25 -57.85
CA LEU A 742 3.44 22.38 -59.04
C LEU A 742 1.93 22.46 -58.74
N ARG A 743 1.49 22.29 -57.48
CA ARG A 743 0.07 22.34 -57.07
C ARG A 743 -0.65 23.60 -57.58
N PRO A 744 -1.87 23.51 -58.14
CA PRO A 744 -2.52 24.67 -58.74
C PRO A 744 -2.84 25.79 -57.74
N VAL A 745 -2.97 27.01 -58.25
CA VAL A 745 -3.42 28.20 -57.51
C VAL A 745 -4.73 28.68 -58.10
N LEU A 746 -5.79 28.70 -57.29
CA LEU A 746 -7.07 29.30 -57.64
C LEU A 746 -7.02 30.81 -57.38
N ILE A 747 -7.53 31.59 -58.32
CA ILE A 747 -7.70 33.05 -58.23
C ILE A 747 -9.17 33.33 -58.52
N ARG A 748 -9.92 33.69 -57.49
CA ARG A 748 -11.35 33.99 -57.59
C ARG A 748 -11.60 35.33 -58.31
N GLN A 749 -12.80 35.48 -58.86
CA GLN A 749 -13.27 36.68 -59.54
C GLN A 749 -13.04 37.95 -58.68
N GLY A 750 -12.45 38.99 -59.27
CA GLY A 750 -12.20 40.27 -58.60
C GLY A 750 -10.99 40.34 -57.64
N ALA A 751 -10.38 39.21 -57.26
CA ALA A 751 -9.31 39.15 -56.25
C ALA A 751 -8.04 39.97 -56.58
N LEU A 752 -7.78 40.24 -57.86
CA LEU A 752 -6.60 40.99 -58.34
C LEU A 752 -6.83 42.52 -58.40
N GLY A 753 -8.05 42.98 -58.15
CA GLY A 753 -8.45 44.39 -58.10
C GLY A 753 -8.96 44.97 -59.42
N ASN A 754 -9.82 45.99 -59.34
CA ASN A 754 -10.62 46.53 -60.45
C ASN A 754 -11.49 45.46 -61.15
N ASP A 755 -12.13 44.60 -60.36
CA ASP A 755 -13.02 43.52 -60.83
C ASP A 755 -12.30 42.49 -61.74
N LEU A 756 -10.99 42.29 -61.53
CA LEU A 756 -10.16 41.30 -62.22
C LEU A 756 -9.76 40.13 -61.31
N PRO A 757 -9.70 38.88 -61.81
CA PRO A 757 -10.24 38.43 -63.10
C PRO A 757 -11.76 38.59 -63.15
N GLU A 758 -12.33 38.59 -64.36
CA GLU A 758 -13.78 38.70 -64.57
C GLU A 758 -14.50 37.36 -64.33
N ARG A 759 -13.75 36.26 -64.14
CA ARG A 759 -14.19 34.94 -63.67
C ARG A 759 -13.09 34.27 -62.87
N ASP A 760 -13.43 33.28 -62.06
CA ASP A 760 -12.46 32.42 -61.38
C ASP A 760 -11.51 31.75 -62.39
N MET A 761 -10.24 31.62 -62.01
CA MET A 761 -9.21 31.00 -62.83
C MET A 761 -8.26 30.15 -61.97
N MET A 762 -7.99 28.92 -62.42
CA MET A 762 -6.99 28.05 -61.81
C MET A 762 -5.70 28.11 -62.64
N VAL A 763 -4.52 28.27 -62.02
CA VAL A 763 -3.24 28.46 -62.74
C VAL A 763 -2.06 27.80 -62.05
N SER A 764 -0.97 27.51 -62.78
CA SER A 764 0.25 26.98 -62.16
C SER A 764 0.90 27.98 -61.18
N PRO A 765 1.63 27.52 -60.14
CA PRO A 765 2.26 28.38 -59.13
C PRO A 765 3.05 29.56 -59.66
N ASN A 766 3.85 29.38 -60.71
CA ASN A 766 4.65 30.48 -61.27
C ASN A 766 3.96 31.23 -62.43
N HIS A 767 2.71 30.91 -62.79
CA HIS A 767 1.91 31.65 -63.78
C HIS A 767 1.77 33.13 -63.34
N ARG A 768 1.94 34.08 -64.27
CA ARG A 768 1.91 35.52 -63.94
C ARG A 768 0.62 36.18 -64.40
N VAL A 769 -0.06 36.80 -63.45
CA VAL A 769 -1.33 37.53 -63.62
C VAL A 769 -1.13 39.01 -63.31
N LEU A 770 -1.93 39.87 -63.94
CA LEU A 770 -1.89 41.31 -63.68
C LEU A 770 -2.62 41.63 -62.38
N VAL A 771 -1.94 42.30 -61.46
CA VAL A 771 -2.54 42.82 -60.23
C VAL A 771 -2.64 44.33 -60.32
N ALA A 772 -3.83 44.85 -60.02
CA ALA A 772 -4.19 46.25 -60.18
C ALA A 772 -5.00 46.71 -58.95
N ASN A 773 -4.35 46.78 -57.79
CA ASN A 773 -4.99 47.14 -56.52
C ASN A 773 -4.25 48.27 -55.78
N ASP A 774 -4.91 48.92 -54.82
CA ASP A 774 -4.33 50.07 -54.10
C ASP A 774 -3.05 49.73 -53.32
N LYS A 775 -2.85 48.44 -52.96
CA LYS A 775 -1.63 47.95 -52.31
C LYS A 775 -0.43 47.92 -53.28
N THR A 776 -0.61 47.49 -54.54
CA THR A 776 0.50 47.44 -55.52
C THR A 776 1.13 48.81 -55.79
N ALA A 777 0.32 49.87 -55.88
CA ALA A 777 0.79 51.25 -56.03
C ALA A 777 1.63 51.78 -54.85
N LEU A 778 1.47 51.18 -53.66
CA LEU A 778 2.20 51.50 -52.43
C LEU A 778 3.54 50.76 -52.32
N TYR A 779 3.62 49.52 -52.83
CA TYR A 779 4.82 48.67 -52.73
C TYR A 779 5.78 48.78 -53.92
N PHE A 780 5.28 49.05 -55.13
CA PHE A 780 6.09 48.99 -56.36
C PHE A 780 6.26 50.34 -57.07
N GLU A 781 5.70 51.43 -56.53
CA GLU A 781 5.59 52.78 -57.16
C GLU A 781 4.84 52.80 -58.53
N GLU A 782 4.34 51.66 -59.01
CA GLU A 782 3.57 51.48 -60.24
C GLU A 782 2.14 50.96 -59.94
N ARG A 783 1.16 51.34 -60.76
CA ARG A 783 -0.27 51.07 -60.49
C ARG A 783 -0.81 49.72 -60.98
N GLU A 784 -0.05 49.03 -61.81
CA GLU A 784 -0.38 47.71 -62.34
C GLU A 784 0.94 46.93 -62.47
N VAL A 785 1.00 45.71 -61.93
CA VAL A 785 2.22 44.88 -61.94
C VAL A 785 1.84 43.43 -62.23
N LEU A 786 2.61 42.75 -63.09
CA LEU A 786 2.49 41.29 -63.30
C LEU A 786 3.21 40.54 -62.16
N VAL A 787 2.49 39.69 -61.43
CA VAL A 787 3.01 38.93 -60.27
C VAL A 787 2.68 37.45 -60.44
N ALA A 788 3.55 36.57 -59.93
CA ALA A 788 3.34 35.12 -59.98
C ALA A 788 2.26 34.68 -58.98
N ALA A 789 1.40 33.73 -59.35
CA ALA A 789 0.24 33.30 -58.55
C ALA A 789 0.62 32.88 -57.12
N LYS A 790 1.69 32.09 -56.93
CA LYS A 790 2.24 31.71 -55.61
C LYS A 790 2.88 32.85 -54.79
N HIS A 791 2.85 34.07 -55.28
CA HIS A 791 3.23 35.29 -54.54
C HIS A 791 2.03 36.19 -54.26
N LEU A 792 0.84 35.72 -54.67
CA LEU A 792 -0.47 36.29 -54.41
C LEU A 792 -1.29 35.42 -53.45
N THR A 793 -0.88 34.17 -53.21
CA THR A 793 -1.45 33.29 -52.19
C THR A 793 -1.46 33.97 -50.83
N GLY A 794 -2.63 34.00 -50.17
CA GLY A 794 -2.87 34.81 -48.96
C GLY A 794 -3.29 36.26 -49.24
N LEU A 795 -3.55 36.61 -50.50
CA LEU A 795 -4.56 37.63 -50.81
C LEU A 795 -5.94 36.98 -50.73
N GLU A 796 -6.91 37.75 -50.25
CA GLU A 796 -8.33 37.35 -50.17
C GLU A 796 -8.83 36.88 -51.56
N GLY A 797 -9.20 35.60 -51.66
CA GLY A 797 -9.60 34.96 -52.92
C GLY A 797 -8.45 34.48 -53.82
N VAL A 798 -7.24 34.26 -53.29
CA VAL A 798 -6.13 33.61 -54.00
C VAL A 798 -5.45 32.58 -53.12
N ASP A 799 -5.61 31.30 -53.48
CA ASP A 799 -5.31 30.16 -52.62
C ASP A 799 -4.61 29.03 -53.41
N VAL A 800 -3.72 28.27 -52.77
CA VAL A 800 -3.18 27.03 -53.35
C VAL A 800 -4.25 25.96 -53.15
N VAL A 801 -4.51 25.14 -54.18
CA VAL A 801 -5.52 24.09 -54.14
C VAL A 801 -4.84 22.74 -54.28
N ASP A 802 -5.17 21.81 -53.39
CA ASP A 802 -4.88 20.39 -53.54
C ASP A 802 -5.94 19.81 -54.49
N ALA A 803 -5.50 19.41 -55.69
CA ALA A 803 -6.38 18.95 -56.76
C ALA A 803 -6.18 17.46 -57.02
N SER A 804 -7.29 16.70 -57.00
CA SER A 804 -7.34 15.27 -57.34
C SER A 804 -6.79 14.97 -58.74
N GLY A 805 -6.94 15.91 -59.68
CA GLY A 805 -6.21 15.94 -60.95
C GLY A 805 -6.20 17.32 -61.62
N THR A 806 -5.14 17.64 -62.37
CA THR A 806 -5.04 18.88 -63.16
C THR A 806 -4.24 18.72 -64.45
N THR A 807 -4.94 18.71 -65.59
CA THR A 807 -4.39 18.86 -66.95
C THR A 807 -3.91 20.27 -67.23
N TYR A 808 -2.63 20.59 -67.03
CA TYR A 808 -2.07 21.88 -67.41
C TYR A 808 -2.02 22.09 -68.94
N ILE A 809 -2.76 23.08 -69.45
CA ILE A 809 -2.73 23.51 -70.86
C ILE A 809 -1.85 24.76 -71.02
N HIS A 810 -0.93 24.78 -72.00
CA HIS A 810 -0.04 25.92 -72.28
C HIS A 810 0.04 26.28 -73.77
N ILE A 811 0.11 27.58 -74.08
CA ILE A 811 0.13 28.13 -75.45
C ILE A 811 1.26 29.14 -75.68
N MET A 812 1.87 29.15 -76.88
CA MET A 812 3.01 30.03 -77.23
C MET A 812 2.84 30.78 -78.56
N PHE A 813 3.40 32.00 -78.65
CA PHE A 813 3.29 32.92 -79.82
C PHE A 813 4.61 33.05 -80.62
N GLU A 814 4.80 34.09 -81.44
CA GLU A 814 6.10 34.41 -82.12
C GLU A 814 6.94 35.46 -81.37
N GLN A 815 6.35 36.14 -80.39
CA GLN A 815 6.98 37.10 -79.48
C GLN A 815 6.40 36.91 -78.07
N HIS A 816 7.06 37.44 -77.05
CA HIS A 816 6.54 37.46 -75.69
C HIS A 816 5.40 38.49 -75.58
N GLU A 817 4.27 38.09 -74.98
CA GLU A 817 3.02 38.86 -74.98
C GLU A 817 2.22 38.62 -73.69
N VAL A 818 1.38 39.58 -73.33
CA VAL A 818 0.33 39.42 -72.32
C VAL A 818 -1.02 39.24 -73.04
N ILE A 819 -1.77 38.19 -72.70
CA ILE A 819 -3.07 37.83 -73.28
C ILE A 819 -4.20 38.11 -72.29
N LEU A 820 -5.44 38.18 -72.77
CA LEU A 820 -6.62 38.32 -71.91
C LEU A 820 -7.22 36.92 -71.68
N SER A 821 -7.19 36.45 -70.43
CA SER A 821 -7.70 35.17 -69.95
C SER A 821 -8.67 35.43 -68.82
N ASP A 822 -9.91 34.96 -68.95
CA ASP A 822 -10.99 35.16 -67.98
C ASP A 822 -11.09 36.61 -67.47
N GLY A 823 -10.95 37.54 -68.43
CA GLY A 823 -11.00 38.98 -68.21
C GLY A 823 -9.76 39.63 -67.59
N THR A 824 -8.82 38.88 -66.98
CA THR A 824 -7.54 39.45 -66.53
C THR A 824 -6.43 39.31 -67.58
N TRP A 825 -5.41 40.16 -67.46
CA TRP A 825 -4.24 40.11 -68.32
C TRP A 825 -3.21 39.13 -67.75
N THR A 826 -2.99 38.02 -68.44
CA THR A 826 -2.06 36.95 -68.05
C THR A 826 -0.87 36.86 -69.01
N GLU A 827 0.31 36.52 -68.48
CA GLU A 827 1.55 36.52 -69.25
C GLU A 827 1.70 35.22 -70.05
N SER A 828 1.55 35.29 -71.39
CA SER A 828 1.74 34.14 -72.26
C SER A 828 3.23 33.84 -72.45
N PHE A 829 3.74 32.94 -71.62
CA PHE A 829 5.18 32.86 -71.42
C PHE A 829 5.95 32.23 -72.59
N GLN A 830 6.90 33.01 -73.11
CA GLN A 830 7.99 32.53 -73.96
C GLN A 830 9.31 32.55 -73.19
N PRO A 831 9.97 31.41 -72.91
CA PRO A 831 11.20 31.49 -72.13
C PRO A 831 12.40 31.98 -72.98
N GLY A 832 12.81 33.21 -72.72
CA GLY A 832 14.21 33.44 -72.35
C GLY A 832 14.96 34.58 -73.01
N ASP A 833 15.78 35.23 -72.18
CA ASP A 833 17.19 35.46 -72.52
C ASP A 833 18.11 35.16 -71.32
N ASN A 834 19.34 34.72 -71.61
CA ASN A 834 20.40 34.45 -70.62
C ASN A 834 21.31 35.67 -70.44
N SER A 835 20.73 36.87 -70.27
CA SER A 835 21.48 38.11 -70.08
C SER A 835 21.12 38.78 -68.76
N LEU A 836 22.15 39.24 -68.04
CA LEU A 836 22.08 39.58 -66.61
C LEU A 836 21.27 40.87 -66.33
N ALA A 837 19.95 40.73 -66.11
CA ALA A 837 19.17 41.39 -65.04
C ALA A 837 17.64 41.21 -65.24
N GLY A 838 17.00 40.39 -64.39
CA GLY A 838 15.54 40.47 -64.15
C GLY A 838 14.63 39.49 -64.92
N VAL A 839 14.62 38.21 -64.50
CA VAL A 839 13.48 37.26 -64.36
C VAL A 839 14.08 35.91 -63.92
N GLY A 840 13.35 35.12 -63.12
CA GLY A 840 13.90 33.99 -62.36
C GLY A 840 14.05 32.66 -63.12
N ASN A 841 15.08 31.88 -62.79
CA ASN A 841 15.29 30.53 -63.35
C ASN A 841 14.13 29.55 -63.05
N ALA A 842 13.42 29.74 -61.92
CA ALA A 842 12.37 28.83 -61.44
C ALA A 842 11.22 28.66 -62.44
N GLN A 843 10.72 29.76 -63.04
CA GLN A 843 9.65 29.72 -64.07
C GLN A 843 10.02 28.90 -65.30
N ARG A 844 11.29 28.92 -65.69
CA ARG A 844 11.78 28.10 -66.80
C ARG A 844 11.90 26.63 -66.42
N GLN A 845 12.10 26.32 -65.14
CA GLN A 845 12.19 24.94 -64.66
C GLN A 845 10.79 24.32 -64.59
N GLU A 846 9.81 25.01 -63.97
CA GLU A 846 8.40 24.60 -63.94
C GLU A 846 7.89 24.18 -65.33
N ILE A 847 8.05 25.04 -66.35
CA ILE A 847 7.54 24.74 -67.70
C ILE A 847 8.27 23.58 -68.40
N LEU A 848 9.54 23.31 -68.06
CA LEU A 848 10.28 22.16 -68.60
C LEU A 848 10.05 20.87 -67.81
N GLU A 849 9.48 20.97 -66.62
CA GLU A 849 9.05 19.87 -65.76
C GLU A 849 7.63 19.44 -66.15
N ILE A 850 6.73 20.41 -66.38
CA ILE A 850 5.38 20.20 -66.91
C ILE A 850 5.39 19.73 -68.39
N PHE A 851 6.26 20.28 -69.25
CA PHE A 851 6.33 19.91 -70.67
C PHE A 851 7.74 19.43 -71.09
N PRO A 852 8.16 18.21 -70.67
CA PRO A 852 9.50 17.71 -70.87
C PRO A 852 9.90 17.52 -72.34
N GLU A 853 8.94 17.36 -73.25
CA GLU A 853 9.17 17.26 -74.69
C GLU A 853 9.77 18.53 -75.31
N LEU A 854 9.55 19.70 -74.68
CA LEU A 854 10.17 20.97 -75.06
C LEU A 854 11.70 20.98 -74.86
N ALA A 855 12.24 20.10 -74.01
CA ALA A 855 13.69 19.94 -73.82
C ALA A 855 14.39 19.16 -74.96
N THR A 856 13.63 18.49 -75.84
CA THR A 856 14.17 17.68 -76.95
C THR A 856 14.70 18.54 -78.10
N ARG A 857 15.50 17.97 -79.02
CA ARG A 857 15.99 18.73 -80.21
C ARG A 857 14.86 19.27 -81.09
N THR A 858 13.78 18.50 -81.23
CA THR A 858 12.58 18.88 -82.00
C THR A 858 11.74 19.90 -81.24
N GLY A 859 11.53 19.71 -79.93
CA GLY A 859 10.92 20.69 -79.04
C GLY A 859 11.64 22.03 -79.09
N ILE A 860 12.97 22.02 -78.88
CA ILE A 860 13.87 23.17 -79.01
C ILE A 860 13.75 23.85 -80.39
N ASP A 861 13.62 23.11 -81.50
CA ASP A 861 13.47 23.72 -82.83
C ASP A 861 12.07 24.34 -83.04
N GLY A 862 10.99 23.71 -82.53
CA GLY A 862 9.63 24.29 -82.51
C GLY A 862 9.56 25.56 -81.66
N TYR A 863 10.07 25.46 -80.43
CA TYR A 863 10.31 26.54 -79.48
C TYR A 863 11.20 27.67 -80.06
N THR A 864 12.22 27.33 -80.86
CA THR A 864 13.07 28.33 -81.56
C THR A 864 12.38 28.92 -82.79
N SER A 865 11.39 28.24 -83.37
CA SER A 865 10.55 28.77 -84.45
C SER A 865 9.59 29.85 -83.95
N ALA A 866 9.04 29.66 -82.74
CA ALA A 866 8.32 30.65 -81.95
C ALA A 866 9.20 31.86 -81.52
N ARG A 867 10.52 31.84 -81.76
CA ARG A 867 11.48 32.84 -81.27
C ARG A 867 12.10 33.70 -82.38
N ARG A 868 11.50 33.76 -83.58
CA ARG A 868 12.18 34.25 -84.81
C ARG A 868 11.95 35.71 -85.22
N SER A 869 11.54 36.61 -84.33
CA SER A 869 11.52 38.06 -84.65
C SER A 869 12.00 39.03 -83.54
N LEU A 870 13.28 38.95 -83.16
CA LEU A 870 14.04 40.16 -82.79
C LEU A 870 14.87 40.70 -83.98
N LYS A 871 15.60 39.81 -84.66
CA LYS A 871 16.53 40.19 -85.76
C LYS A 871 15.89 40.77 -87.02
N LYS A 872 14.58 40.60 -87.24
CA LYS A 872 13.89 41.13 -88.43
C LYS A 872 13.29 42.52 -88.21
N HIS A 873 12.97 42.86 -86.96
CA HIS A 873 12.49 44.21 -86.61
C HIS A 873 13.67 45.18 -86.38
N GLU A 874 14.72 44.75 -85.67
CA GLU A 874 15.95 45.54 -85.51
C GLU A 874 16.65 45.84 -86.85
N ALA A 875 16.68 44.88 -87.78
CA ALA A 875 17.26 45.11 -89.11
C ALA A 875 16.49 46.15 -89.95
N ARG A 876 15.18 46.34 -89.69
CA ARG A 876 14.35 47.34 -90.37
C ARG A 876 14.53 48.74 -89.79
N LEU A 877 14.77 48.83 -88.48
CA LEU A 877 15.14 50.08 -87.80
C LEU A 877 16.59 50.54 -88.08
N ILE A 878 17.42 49.69 -88.69
CA ILE A 878 18.82 50.01 -89.05
C ILE A 878 19.01 50.32 -90.56
N THR A 879 18.05 50.02 -91.44
CA THR A 879 18.22 50.16 -92.92
C THR A 879 17.31 51.16 -93.63
N THR A 880 16.51 51.94 -92.92
CA THR A 880 15.84 53.14 -93.47
C THR A 880 16.29 54.40 -92.72
N LYS A 881 17.25 55.11 -93.32
CA LYS A 881 17.60 56.51 -93.02
C LYS A 881 16.60 57.48 -93.66
#